data_AF-A0A5A8C5J7-F1
#
_entry.id   AF-A0A5A8C5J7-F1
#
_cell.length_a   1.000
_cell.length_b   1.000
_cell.length_c   1.000
_cell.angle_alpha   90.00
_cell.angle_beta   90.00
_cell.angle_gamma   90.00
#
_symmetry.space_group_name_H-M   'P 1'
#
loop_
_entity.id
_entity.type
_entity.pdbx_description
1 polymer ?
#
loop_
_entity_poly.entity_id
_entity_poly.type
_entity_poly.pdbx_seq_one_letter_code
_entity_poly.pdbx_strand_id
1 'polypeptide(L)'
;MAAVCAGAFAATVAGGVAYALGRRSEMPSRDVLVVGGGGREHALAWRLAQSPQLGTGDTVYVAPGNGGTALCSSARCDVSNVAISATDIPALVRFAREKRVRLVVVGPEQPLVEGLADALAAEGIPCFGPSKAAAELEGSKAYCKDFMARHGIPTAEYATFSDSKAAEEHILDARKTADRVVIKTSGLAAGKGVVLPANRAAAAKEARAFLDGGKFGAAGKTIVVEELLEGVEASVLAFCDGVTAWPLPAAQDHKRIWEFDQGPNTGGMGAFAPSPAVDEAMSEHVRRTVLQPAVDGMRAEGRPFVGVLFAGLMISPAGRAPRSASTAPDGRGVSVLEFNVRLGDPETQVVLPLLHPDVDLLALMADCTRGELHLWLAPGPDGQRRLRFRPGAAATVVAASHGYPAAYAKGRPISIAGSSTHGGSGVAGSSRGASGGVPGVAGTLLFHAGTQLESDSASADPARPFTLRTSGGRVLAVTGIGATIDAALERAYAGMAAVSFQGKAFRRDIGRSYHRPRPHEPLRVGVLGSTNGTDLAAVLGAIDGTLRVRDLPPLDASVEVVISNRSGAGILDKARARGIPALHVPRVRVSPGGPFESREEYGRKLIDALDGHDVDVVLLVGFMQILAGNVCDRYKWRILNVHPSLLPAHAGGMDTDVHAEVLAAGETESGCTVHFAEETVDSGPYLVQRRCPVYPRRDDAAALKERVQALEGEAFVDALRLYQDRRGFLTAVLRKGYASSSAAGVLAGLGAPGIVPPLADPASSAAGAADAAAGGGEEGEDAGAGPDGALTYAGAGVSIDTGNRLIDAIKPLAASTRRPGADAQLGGFGGLFDLARCGYSDPVLVSGTDGVGTKLLVARQAGIHSTVGVDLVAMCVNDIVVQGAEPLFFLDYFATGKLSISDAADVVSGIAEGCRQAGCALVGGETAEMPGLYAKGDYDLAGFSVGAVERSAIIPRMDEVCAGDVILGLASSGVHSNGFSLVRKSAERAGVAMDDPCPFGPAAEEAAAAAAGEGVPSARRVPSLGEVLLTPTRIYVRSLLPLLRSEAARAGAGAIKALAHITGGGLLENLPRVMPRGSVARLDASAWTVPEVFKWVRRAGGGIDPTEMARTFNLGIGMAVVVSPENAAMVADDLRGRGETVFRIGRISAADAAAYAGPHGTAAAEPRVVIEGLAEALDA
;
A
#
# COMPACT_ATOMS: atom_id res chain seq x y z
N MET A 1 -15.33 -54.66 32.13
CA MET A 1 -15.24 -53.39 31.38
C MET A 1 -15.91 -52.20 32.08
N ALA A 2 -17.11 -52.34 32.68
CA ALA A 2 -17.74 -51.23 33.41
C ALA A 2 -16.97 -50.72 34.65
N ALA A 3 -16.23 -51.58 35.35
CA ALA A 3 -15.46 -51.19 36.55
C ALA A 3 -14.16 -50.40 36.24
N VAL A 4 -13.59 -50.56 35.04
CA VAL A 4 -12.36 -49.85 34.62
C VAL A 4 -12.68 -48.42 34.17
N CYS A 5 -13.86 -48.20 33.58
CA CYS A 5 -14.34 -46.85 33.23
C CYS A 5 -14.74 -46.03 34.46
N ALA A 6 -15.26 -46.65 35.52
CA ALA A 6 -15.65 -45.95 36.75
C ALA A 6 -14.42 -45.45 37.55
N GLY A 7 -13.32 -46.21 37.57
CA GLY A 7 -12.07 -45.81 38.24
C GLY A 7 -11.36 -44.64 37.56
N ALA A 8 -11.36 -44.59 36.23
CA ALA A 8 -10.78 -43.48 35.46
C ALA A 8 -11.59 -42.18 35.65
N PHE A 9 -12.92 -42.26 35.70
CA PHE A 9 -13.78 -41.09 35.89
C PHE A 9 -13.66 -40.50 37.30
N ALA A 10 -13.55 -41.34 38.33
CA ALA A 10 -13.39 -40.88 39.71
C ALA A 10 -12.02 -40.20 39.97
N ALA A 11 -10.94 -40.68 39.33
CA ALA A 11 -9.62 -40.07 39.44
C ALA A 11 -9.55 -38.71 38.70
N THR A 12 -10.22 -38.56 37.56
CA THR A 12 -10.31 -37.28 36.83
C THR A 12 -11.15 -36.24 37.58
N VAL A 13 -12.24 -36.66 38.23
CA VAL A 13 -13.09 -35.75 39.02
C VAL A 13 -12.40 -35.36 40.34
N ALA A 14 -11.71 -36.28 41.02
CA ALA A 14 -10.97 -35.95 42.25
C ALA A 14 -9.73 -35.07 41.97
N GLY A 15 -9.02 -35.31 40.86
CA GLY A 15 -7.94 -34.43 40.40
C GLY A 15 -8.42 -33.06 39.95
N GLY A 16 -9.60 -32.98 39.33
CA GLY A 16 -10.26 -31.72 38.94
C GLY A 16 -10.72 -30.89 40.14
N VAL A 17 -11.19 -31.53 41.21
CA VAL A 17 -11.61 -30.84 42.45
C VAL A 17 -10.40 -30.38 43.27
N ALA A 18 -9.29 -31.13 43.30
CA ALA A 18 -8.05 -30.68 43.92
C ALA A 18 -7.36 -29.54 43.13
N TYR A 19 -7.46 -29.55 41.80
CA TYR A 19 -7.01 -28.42 40.95
C TYR A 19 -7.86 -27.17 41.15
N ALA A 20 -9.18 -27.32 41.33
CA ALA A 20 -10.11 -26.20 41.55
C ALA A 20 -10.04 -25.58 42.97
N LEU A 21 -9.56 -26.31 43.97
CA LEU A 21 -9.50 -25.83 45.36
C LEU A 21 -8.13 -25.26 45.78
N GLY A 22 -7.10 -25.38 44.93
CA GLY A 22 -5.73 -24.91 45.19
C GLY A 22 -5.37 -23.51 44.66
N ARG A 23 -6.23 -22.86 43.88
CA ARG A 23 -5.99 -21.49 43.37
C ARG A 23 -7.20 -20.59 43.61
N ARG A 24 -7.34 -20.09 44.84
CA ARG A 24 -8.01 -18.81 45.05
C ARG A 24 -7.01 -17.68 44.78
N SER A 25 -6.83 -17.31 43.51
CA SER A 25 -6.47 -15.94 43.08
C SER A 25 -6.32 -15.85 41.55
N GLU A 26 -7.12 -14.97 40.93
CA GLU A 26 -7.13 -14.48 39.53
C GLU A 26 -7.81 -15.36 38.45
N MET A 27 -8.97 -14.89 37.96
CA MET A 27 -9.60 -15.38 36.73
C MET A 27 -8.74 -15.02 35.51
N PRO A 28 -8.71 -15.83 34.44
CA PRO A 28 -8.02 -15.47 33.20
C PRO A 28 -8.61 -14.17 32.62
N SER A 29 -7.72 -13.27 32.15
CA SER A 29 -8.11 -11.99 31.54
C SER A 29 -9.03 -12.21 30.34
N ARG A 30 -10.00 -11.32 30.14
CA ARG A 30 -10.92 -11.33 29.00
C ARG A 30 -10.55 -10.26 27.96
N ASP A 31 -9.36 -9.70 28.06
CA ASP A 31 -8.88 -8.64 27.18
C ASP A 31 -8.75 -9.09 25.72
N VAL A 32 -8.89 -8.13 24.81
CA VAL A 32 -8.81 -8.33 23.36
C VAL A 32 -7.78 -7.36 22.79
N LEU A 33 -7.01 -7.79 21.79
CA LEU A 33 -6.10 -6.91 21.07
C LEU A 33 -6.57 -6.73 19.63
N VAL A 34 -6.76 -5.49 19.21
CA VAL A 34 -7.00 -5.09 17.81
C VAL A 34 -5.70 -4.50 17.25
N VAL A 35 -5.23 -5.03 16.13
CA VAL A 35 -3.99 -4.56 15.48
C VAL A 35 -4.35 -3.63 14.32
N GLY A 36 -3.79 -2.42 14.33
CA GLY A 36 -3.95 -1.35 13.34
C GLY A 36 -4.36 0.00 13.97
N GLY A 37 -4.69 0.98 13.12
CA GLY A 37 -4.94 2.37 13.52
C GLY A 37 -5.80 3.17 12.55
N GLY A 38 -6.49 2.52 11.63
CA GLY A 38 -7.39 3.10 10.65
C GLY A 38 -8.86 3.16 11.11
N GLY A 39 -9.74 3.56 10.19
CA GLY A 39 -11.18 3.65 10.43
C GLY A 39 -11.83 2.29 10.64
N ARG A 40 -11.33 1.27 9.93
CA ARG A 40 -11.71 -0.13 10.14
C ARG A 40 -11.41 -0.61 11.56
N GLU A 41 -10.22 -0.33 12.08
CA GLU A 41 -9.85 -0.74 13.44
C GLU A 41 -10.65 0.01 14.51
N HIS A 42 -11.02 1.27 14.26
CA HIS A 42 -11.97 1.96 15.14
C HIS A 42 -13.35 1.26 15.10
N ALA A 43 -13.89 0.94 13.92
CA ALA A 43 -15.16 0.20 13.84
C ALA A 43 -15.11 -1.18 14.50
N LEU A 44 -13.98 -1.89 14.42
CA LEU A 44 -13.75 -3.14 15.14
C LEU A 44 -13.73 -2.93 16.66
N ALA A 45 -12.89 -2.03 17.17
CA ALA A 45 -12.81 -1.73 18.60
C ALA A 45 -14.16 -1.28 19.16
N TRP A 46 -14.87 -0.43 18.40
CA TRP A 46 -16.23 0.02 18.69
C TRP A 46 -17.20 -1.14 18.91
N ARG A 47 -17.21 -2.11 17.98
CA ARG A 47 -18.16 -3.22 18.02
C ARG A 47 -17.75 -4.28 19.05
N LEU A 48 -16.46 -4.56 19.19
CA LEU A 48 -15.92 -5.50 20.18
C LEU A 48 -16.17 -5.01 21.62
N ALA A 49 -16.05 -3.71 21.87
CA ALA A 49 -16.33 -3.13 23.18
C ALA A 49 -17.79 -3.24 23.65
N GLN A 50 -18.71 -3.65 22.76
CA GLN A 50 -20.11 -3.90 23.07
C GLN A 50 -20.38 -5.37 23.43
N SER A 51 -19.37 -6.25 23.32
CA SER A 51 -19.53 -7.67 23.60
C SER A 51 -20.02 -7.90 25.03
N PRO A 52 -21.06 -8.73 25.25
CA PRO A 52 -21.51 -9.09 26.59
C PRO A 52 -20.48 -9.95 27.35
N GLN A 53 -19.45 -10.47 26.66
CA GLN A 53 -18.38 -11.21 27.29
C GLN A 53 -17.31 -10.33 27.94
N LEU A 54 -17.37 -9.01 27.72
CA LEU A 54 -16.51 -8.04 28.36
C LEU A 54 -17.29 -7.33 29.47
N GLY A 55 -16.68 -7.23 30.65
CA GLY A 55 -17.23 -6.57 31.83
C GLY A 55 -16.29 -5.53 32.40
N THR A 56 -16.73 -4.91 33.50
CA THR A 56 -15.98 -3.84 34.16
C THR A 56 -14.59 -4.33 34.57
N GLY A 57 -13.54 -3.70 34.04
CA GLY A 57 -12.14 -4.07 34.25
C GLY A 57 -11.48 -4.79 33.07
N ASP A 58 -12.26 -5.26 32.09
CA ASP A 58 -11.72 -5.79 30.82
C ASP A 58 -11.39 -4.64 29.86
N THR A 59 -10.40 -4.86 28.99
CA THR A 59 -9.90 -3.86 28.03
C THR A 59 -9.84 -4.40 26.60
N VAL A 60 -10.30 -3.58 25.65
CA VAL A 60 -9.98 -3.74 24.22
C VAL A 60 -8.75 -2.88 23.93
N TYR A 61 -7.60 -3.51 23.79
CA TYR A 61 -6.37 -2.85 23.38
C TYR A 61 -6.35 -2.61 21.87
N VAL A 62 -5.80 -1.47 21.42
CA VAL A 62 -5.61 -1.16 20.00
C VAL A 62 -4.17 -0.74 19.74
N ALA A 63 -3.47 -1.43 18.84
CA ALA A 63 -2.04 -1.20 18.58
C ALA A 63 -1.76 -0.82 17.11
N PRO A 64 -1.34 0.43 16.79
CA PRO A 64 -1.13 1.56 17.70
C PRO A 64 -2.42 2.32 18.07
N GLY A 65 -3.53 2.08 17.36
CA GLY A 65 -4.74 2.88 17.46
C GLY A 65 -4.60 4.29 16.89
N ASN A 66 -5.61 5.13 17.13
CA ASN A 66 -5.68 6.52 16.70
C ASN A 66 -6.42 7.40 17.70
N GLY A 67 -6.57 8.70 17.38
CA GLY A 67 -7.23 9.65 18.27
C GLY A 67 -8.69 9.30 18.61
N GLY A 68 -9.40 8.57 17.74
CA GLY A 68 -10.77 8.14 18.03
C GLY A 68 -10.85 6.88 18.90
N THR A 69 -9.97 5.89 18.68
CA THR A 69 -9.92 4.71 19.55
C THR A 69 -9.49 5.05 20.97
N ALA A 70 -8.65 6.08 21.14
CA ALA A 70 -8.30 6.63 22.45
C ALA A 70 -9.49 7.30 23.19
N LEU A 71 -10.49 7.77 22.44
CA LEU A 71 -11.72 8.35 22.97
C LEU A 71 -12.89 7.33 23.02
N CYS A 72 -12.65 6.10 22.57
CA CYS A 72 -13.65 5.06 22.55
C CYS A 72 -13.71 4.38 23.92
N SER A 73 -14.87 4.37 24.56
CA SER A 73 -15.12 3.53 25.73
C SER A 73 -16.58 3.10 25.71
N SER A 74 -16.89 1.90 26.19
CA SER A 74 -18.27 1.49 26.41
C SER A 74 -18.60 1.55 27.90
N ALA A 75 -19.89 1.45 28.24
CA ALA A 75 -20.30 1.30 29.63
C ALA A 75 -19.82 -0.02 30.28
N ARG A 76 -19.31 -0.97 29.47
CA ARG A 76 -18.92 -2.31 29.89
C ARG A 76 -17.42 -2.52 29.98
N CYS A 77 -16.64 -1.98 29.04
CA CYS A 77 -15.19 -2.18 28.99
C CYS A 77 -14.46 -0.94 28.45
N ASP A 78 -13.18 -0.84 28.80
CA ASP A 78 -12.33 0.24 28.32
C ASP A 78 -11.77 -0.09 26.93
N VAL A 79 -11.51 0.93 26.11
CA VAL A 79 -10.65 0.79 24.94
C VAL A 79 -9.39 1.61 25.18
N SER A 80 -8.23 1.03 24.90
CA SER A 80 -6.95 1.67 25.20
C SER A 80 -5.96 1.49 24.05
N ASN A 81 -5.36 2.58 23.62
CA ASN A 81 -4.29 2.52 22.63
C ASN A 81 -2.98 2.07 23.27
N VAL A 82 -2.19 1.29 22.53
CA VAL A 82 -0.88 0.80 22.95
C VAL A 82 0.14 1.22 21.92
N ALA A 83 1.24 1.85 22.35
CA ALA A 83 2.26 2.39 21.45
C ALA A 83 3.17 1.28 20.86
N ILE A 84 2.58 0.34 20.13
CA ILE A 84 3.26 -0.74 19.41
C ILE A 84 2.88 -0.62 17.94
N SER A 85 3.88 -0.67 17.05
CA SER A 85 3.64 -0.67 15.61
C SER A 85 2.85 -1.91 15.20
N ALA A 86 1.92 -1.79 14.24
CA ALA A 86 1.18 -2.93 13.72
C ALA A 86 2.10 -4.00 13.09
N THR A 87 3.29 -3.61 12.61
CA THR A 87 4.30 -4.50 12.01
C THR A 87 5.39 -4.97 13.01
N ASP A 88 5.35 -4.53 14.26
CA ASP A 88 6.27 -5.03 15.29
C ASP A 88 5.72 -6.34 15.89
N ILE A 89 5.81 -7.42 15.11
CA ILE A 89 5.30 -8.74 15.49
C ILE A 89 5.85 -9.20 16.86
N PRO A 90 7.17 -9.13 17.14
CA PRO A 90 7.68 -9.55 18.45
C PRO A 90 7.10 -8.75 19.62
N ALA A 91 6.90 -7.44 19.48
CA ALA A 91 6.27 -6.64 20.53
C ALA A 91 4.78 -6.96 20.69
N LEU A 92 4.04 -7.16 19.60
CA LEU A 92 2.61 -7.53 19.64
C LEU A 92 2.40 -8.87 20.33
N VAL A 93 3.21 -9.89 20.00
CA VAL A 93 3.14 -11.22 20.63
C VAL A 93 3.48 -11.15 22.12
N ARG A 94 4.56 -10.42 22.48
CA ARG A 94 4.95 -10.20 23.87
C ARG A 94 3.85 -9.52 24.67
N PHE A 95 3.27 -8.45 24.12
CA PHE A 95 2.17 -7.71 24.74
C PHE A 95 0.93 -8.58 24.92
N ALA A 96 0.54 -9.32 23.88
CA ALA A 96 -0.58 -10.25 23.91
C ALA A 96 -0.41 -11.29 25.02
N ARG A 97 0.80 -11.85 25.18
CA ARG A 97 1.13 -12.81 26.24
C ARG A 97 1.10 -12.19 27.63
N GLU A 98 1.73 -11.02 27.81
CA GLU A 98 1.81 -10.31 29.09
C GLU A 98 0.43 -9.88 29.60
N LYS A 99 -0.43 -9.39 28.71
CA LYS A 99 -1.81 -9.03 29.02
C LYS A 99 -2.77 -10.21 29.05
N ARG A 100 -2.30 -11.41 28.67
CA ARG A 100 -3.11 -12.64 28.57
C ARG A 100 -4.35 -12.40 27.70
N VAL A 101 -4.18 -11.73 26.56
CA VAL A 101 -5.31 -11.42 25.66
C VAL A 101 -5.91 -12.72 25.15
N ARG A 102 -7.23 -12.79 25.11
CA ARG A 102 -7.95 -14.00 24.72
C ARG A 102 -8.08 -14.16 23.20
N LEU A 103 -8.00 -13.06 22.48
CA LEU A 103 -8.15 -12.99 21.03
C LEU A 103 -7.38 -11.78 20.51
N VAL A 104 -6.61 -12.00 19.46
CA VAL A 104 -6.05 -10.93 18.63
C VAL A 104 -6.85 -10.83 17.33
N VAL A 105 -7.30 -9.64 16.97
CA VAL A 105 -8.03 -9.34 15.74
C VAL A 105 -7.16 -8.44 14.87
N VAL A 106 -6.77 -8.91 13.69
CA VAL A 106 -5.84 -8.20 12.81
C VAL A 106 -6.61 -7.40 11.77
N GLY A 107 -6.42 -6.09 11.76
CA GLY A 107 -7.06 -5.18 10.82
C GLY A 107 -6.33 -5.06 9.47
N PRO A 108 -5.05 -4.62 9.44
CA PRO A 108 -4.30 -4.42 8.20
C PRO A 108 -3.68 -5.71 7.66
N GLU A 109 -3.34 -5.69 6.37
CA GLU A 109 -2.79 -6.80 5.61
C GLU A 109 -1.32 -7.10 5.93
N GLN A 110 -0.51 -6.06 6.18
CA GLN A 110 0.95 -6.21 6.34
C GLN A 110 1.33 -7.19 7.47
N PRO A 111 0.75 -7.12 8.69
CA PRO A 111 1.10 -8.05 9.77
C PRO A 111 0.69 -9.49 9.46
N LEU A 112 -0.33 -9.70 8.63
CA LEU A 112 -0.75 -11.05 8.19
C LEU A 112 0.28 -11.65 7.22
N VAL A 113 0.74 -10.86 6.24
CA VAL A 113 1.77 -11.28 5.28
C VAL A 113 3.13 -11.48 5.95
N GLU A 114 3.41 -10.74 7.02
CA GLU A 114 4.63 -10.92 7.83
C GLU A 114 4.55 -12.11 8.81
N GLY A 115 3.36 -12.67 9.05
CA GLY A 115 3.15 -13.89 9.84
C GLY A 115 2.80 -13.70 11.31
N LEU A 116 2.08 -12.62 11.65
CA LEU A 116 1.60 -12.38 13.02
C LEU A 116 0.70 -13.50 13.53
N ALA A 117 -0.19 -14.03 12.70
CA ALA A 117 -1.09 -15.13 13.09
C ALA A 117 -0.30 -16.40 13.44
N ASP A 118 0.76 -16.72 12.69
CA ASP A 118 1.63 -17.87 12.96
C ASP A 118 2.43 -17.67 14.26
N ALA A 119 2.95 -16.46 14.48
CA ALA A 119 3.69 -16.12 15.69
C ALA A 119 2.82 -16.19 16.96
N LEU A 120 1.56 -15.77 16.87
CA LEU A 120 0.59 -15.90 17.97
C LEU A 120 0.17 -17.37 18.20
N ALA A 121 -0.01 -18.14 17.13
CA ALA A 121 -0.32 -19.56 17.22
C ALA A 121 0.79 -20.35 17.93
N ALA A 122 2.06 -20.00 17.71
CA ALA A 122 3.20 -20.59 18.41
C ALA A 122 3.17 -20.38 19.94
N GLU A 123 2.53 -19.32 20.41
CA GLU A 123 2.32 -19.01 21.83
C GLU A 123 0.93 -19.49 22.35
N GLY A 124 0.14 -20.17 21.51
CA GLY A 124 -1.20 -20.64 21.86
C GLY A 124 -2.24 -19.52 22.00
N ILE A 125 -1.99 -18.34 21.42
CA ILE A 125 -2.89 -17.18 21.48
C ILE A 125 -3.80 -17.18 20.24
N PRO A 126 -5.14 -17.24 20.39
CA PRO A 126 -6.05 -17.21 19.26
C PRO A 126 -5.93 -15.92 18.44
N CYS A 127 -5.81 -16.07 17.12
CA CYS A 127 -5.76 -14.96 16.17
C CYS A 127 -6.90 -15.08 15.16
N PHE A 128 -7.75 -14.05 15.09
CA PHE A 128 -8.72 -13.88 14.02
C PHE A 128 -8.05 -13.12 12.87
N GLY A 129 -7.40 -13.89 12.01
CA GLY A 129 -6.65 -13.46 10.85
C GLY A 129 -5.92 -14.66 10.22
N PRO A 130 -5.70 -14.66 8.90
CA PRO A 130 -5.10 -15.80 8.21
C PRO A 130 -3.62 -15.96 8.57
N SER A 131 -3.12 -17.19 8.45
CA SER A 131 -1.68 -17.48 8.49
C SER A 131 -0.94 -16.73 7.38
N LYS A 132 0.38 -16.59 7.49
CA LYS A 132 1.24 -16.07 6.42
C LYS A 132 1.02 -16.80 5.11
N ALA A 133 0.89 -18.13 5.20
CA ALA A 133 0.57 -18.95 4.06
C ALA A 133 -0.81 -18.55 3.49
N ALA A 134 -1.87 -18.47 4.29
CA ALA A 134 -3.16 -18.09 3.76
C ALA A 134 -3.22 -16.63 3.23
N ALA A 135 -2.40 -15.74 3.80
CA ALA A 135 -2.32 -14.33 3.42
C ALA A 135 -1.66 -14.07 2.05
N GLU A 136 -1.00 -15.05 1.44
CA GLU A 136 -0.44 -14.93 0.09
C GLU A 136 -1.51 -14.60 -0.97
N LEU A 137 -2.78 -14.95 -0.72
CA LEU A 137 -3.92 -14.58 -1.58
C LEU A 137 -4.03 -13.05 -1.83
N GLU A 138 -3.63 -12.20 -0.87
CA GLU A 138 -3.51 -10.74 -1.07
C GLU A 138 -2.05 -10.33 -1.32
N GLY A 139 -1.09 -11.02 -0.70
CA GLY A 139 0.34 -10.71 -0.81
C GLY A 139 0.93 -10.86 -2.22
N SER A 140 0.34 -11.72 -3.07
CA SER A 140 0.79 -11.99 -4.45
C SER A 140 -0.39 -12.14 -5.42
N LYS A 141 -0.56 -11.17 -6.32
CA LYS A 141 -1.64 -11.23 -7.34
C LYS A 141 -1.43 -12.36 -8.34
N ALA A 142 -0.18 -12.68 -8.66
CA ALA A 142 0.14 -13.83 -9.51
C ALA A 142 -0.32 -15.14 -8.85
N TYR A 143 0.04 -15.35 -7.58
CA TYR A 143 -0.41 -16.52 -6.81
C TYR A 143 -1.94 -16.58 -6.72
N CYS A 144 -2.58 -15.44 -6.43
CA CYS A 144 -4.03 -15.33 -6.33
C CYS A 144 -4.73 -15.75 -7.63
N LYS A 145 -4.20 -15.32 -8.78
CA LYS A 145 -4.73 -15.70 -10.09
C LYS A 145 -4.53 -17.16 -10.41
N ASP A 146 -3.33 -17.69 -10.17
CA ASP A 146 -3.04 -19.12 -10.31
C ASP A 146 -3.92 -19.95 -9.38
N PHE A 147 -4.27 -19.42 -8.20
CA PHE A 147 -5.13 -20.08 -7.22
C PHE A 147 -6.56 -20.15 -7.72
N MET A 148 -7.09 -19.04 -8.23
CA MET A 148 -8.42 -19.03 -8.79
C MET A 148 -8.54 -19.96 -9.99
N ALA A 149 -7.56 -19.93 -10.90
CA ALA A 149 -7.55 -20.78 -12.08
C ALA A 149 -7.56 -22.28 -11.73
N ARG A 150 -6.67 -22.73 -10.83
CA ARG A 150 -6.56 -24.15 -10.47
C ARG A 150 -7.73 -24.69 -9.65
N HIS A 151 -8.46 -23.83 -8.94
CA HIS A 151 -9.67 -24.19 -8.18
C HIS A 151 -10.99 -23.85 -8.90
N GLY A 152 -10.93 -23.43 -10.17
CA GLY A 152 -12.12 -23.13 -10.97
C GLY A 152 -12.95 -21.95 -10.45
N ILE A 153 -12.31 -20.99 -9.78
CA ILE A 153 -12.95 -19.76 -9.28
C ILE A 153 -13.01 -18.76 -10.45
N PRO A 154 -14.19 -18.18 -10.75
CA PRO A 154 -14.35 -17.31 -11.91
C PRO A 154 -13.56 -16.02 -11.74
N THR A 155 -12.63 -15.74 -12.66
CA THR A 155 -11.80 -14.53 -12.67
C THR A 155 -11.43 -14.16 -14.10
N ALA A 156 -11.02 -12.91 -14.33
CA ALA A 156 -10.54 -12.47 -15.64
C ALA A 156 -9.46 -13.40 -16.20
N GLU A 157 -9.55 -13.76 -17.49
CA GLU A 157 -8.45 -14.39 -18.22
C GLU A 157 -7.17 -13.59 -18.02
N TYR A 158 -6.06 -14.27 -17.75
CA TYR A 158 -4.82 -13.61 -17.38
C TYR A 158 -3.58 -14.38 -17.84
N ALA A 159 -2.46 -13.67 -17.86
CA ALA A 159 -1.13 -14.24 -17.97
C ALA A 159 -0.14 -13.46 -17.08
N THR A 160 0.87 -14.15 -16.58
CA THR A 160 1.90 -13.59 -15.70
C THR A 160 3.23 -13.51 -16.43
N PHE A 161 3.98 -12.43 -16.18
CA PHE A 161 5.26 -12.20 -16.84
C PHE A 161 6.28 -11.61 -15.88
N SER A 162 7.50 -12.13 -15.96
CA SER A 162 8.71 -11.55 -15.36
C SER A 162 9.73 -11.08 -16.40
N ASP A 163 9.45 -11.30 -17.69
CA ASP A 163 10.28 -10.88 -18.83
C ASP A 163 9.49 -9.90 -19.71
N SER A 164 10.08 -8.73 -19.98
CA SER A 164 9.41 -7.65 -20.69
C SER A 164 9.13 -7.96 -22.15
N LYS A 165 10.02 -8.71 -22.80
CA LYS A 165 9.85 -9.12 -24.20
C LYS A 165 8.73 -10.15 -24.34
N ALA A 166 8.69 -11.15 -23.46
CA ALA A 166 7.63 -12.15 -23.42
C ALA A 166 6.26 -11.50 -23.13
N ALA A 167 6.21 -10.52 -22.21
CA ALA A 167 5.00 -9.75 -21.95
C ALA A 167 4.52 -8.98 -23.18
N GLU A 168 5.43 -8.27 -23.86
CA GLU A 168 5.12 -7.51 -25.07
C GLU A 168 4.65 -8.41 -26.22
N GLU A 169 5.36 -9.51 -26.50
CA GLU A 169 4.98 -10.46 -27.54
C GLU A 169 3.60 -11.08 -27.27
N HIS A 170 3.29 -11.39 -26.00
CA HIS A 170 1.97 -11.89 -25.63
C HIS A 170 0.90 -10.83 -25.85
N ILE A 171 1.08 -9.62 -25.31
CA ILE A 171 0.10 -8.52 -25.38
C ILE A 171 -0.20 -8.12 -26.83
N LEU A 172 0.79 -8.15 -27.73
CA LEU A 172 0.61 -7.73 -29.12
C LEU A 172 -0.09 -8.81 -29.98
N ASP A 173 -0.06 -10.09 -29.59
CA ASP A 173 -0.73 -11.17 -30.34
C ASP A 173 -2.25 -11.17 -30.09
N ALA A 174 -3.01 -10.70 -31.09
CA ALA A 174 -4.48 -10.62 -31.04
C ALA A 174 -5.19 -11.97 -30.85
N ARG A 175 -4.49 -13.11 -31.06
CA ARG A 175 -5.06 -14.44 -30.82
C ARG A 175 -4.94 -14.88 -29.36
N LYS A 176 -4.06 -14.23 -28.59
CA LYS A 176 -3.73 -14.58 -27.20
C LYS A 176 -4.31 -13.57 -26.20
N THR A 177 -4.51 -12.33 -26.61
CA THR A 177 -4.86 -11.24 -25.70
C THR A 177 -6.02 -10.41 -26.25
N ALA A 178 -6.97 -10.08 -25.37
CA ALA A 178 -8.08 -9.20 -25.68
C ALA A 178 -7.61 -7.79 -26.13
N ASP A 179 -8.45 -7.07 -26.88
CA ASP A 179 -8.10 -5.73 -27.36
C ASP A 179 -7.89 -4.69 -26.25
N ARG A 180 -8.52 -4.91 -25.09
CA ARG A 180 -8.38 -4.09 -23.90
C ARG A 180 -7.99 -4.97 -22.72
N VAL A 181 -6.90 -4.59 -22.06
CA VAL A 181 -6.32 -5.32 -20.94
C VAL A 181 -6.08 -4.40 -19.75
N VAL A 182 -5.88 -5.01 -18.59
CA VAL A 182 -5.43 -4.38 -17.35
C VAL A 182 -4.05 -4.93 -17.01
N ILE A 183 -3.13 -4.06 -16.61
CA ILE A 183 -1.80 -4.47 -16.12
C ILE A 183 -1.73 -4.22 -14.63
N LYS A 184 -1.38 -5.25 -13.87
CA LYS A 184 -1.23 -5.20 -12.41
C LYS A 184 0.16 -5.66 -11.98
N THR A 185 0.73 -5.04 -10.95
CA THR A 185 1.93 -5.56 -10.28
C THR A 185 1.57 -6.68 -9.30
N SER A 186 2.41 -7.70 -9.18
CA SER A 186 2.11 -8.87 -8.33
C SER A 186 2.15 -8.54 -6.83
N GLY A 187 3.10 -7.74 -6.37
CA GLY A 187 3.25 -7.41 -4.94
C GLY A 187 2.25 -6.37 -4.40
N LEU A 188 2.33 -6.12 -3.08
CA LEU A 188 1.57 -5.08 -2.39
C LEU A 188 2.01 -3.69 -2.90
N ALA A 189 1.12 -3.02 -3.65
CA ALA A 189 1.39 -1.73 -4.27
C ALA A 189 0.41 -0.63 -3.82
N ALA A 190 -0.27 -0.82 -2.67
CA ALA A 190 -1.23 0.13 -2.09
C ALA A 190 -2.23 0.73 -3.11
N GLY A 191 -2.74 -0.09 -4.04
CA GLY A 191 -3.67 0.34 -5.10
C GLY A 191 -3.07 1.15 -6.26
N LYS A 192 -1.76 1.46 -6.22
CA LYS A 192 -1.04 2.24 -7.25
C LYS A 192 -0.45 1.39 -8.38
N GLY A 193 -0.44 0.08 -8.23
CA GLY A 193 0.14 -0.88 -9.17
C GLY A 193 -0.80 -1.37 -10.28
N VAL A 194 -1.90 -0.67 -10.57
CA VAL A 194 -2.90 -1.08 -11.58
C VAL A 194 -3.04 0.01 -12.65
N VAL A 195 -2.92 -0.38 -13.93
CA VAL A 195 -3.05 0.52 -15.08
C VAL A 195 -4.07 -0.04 -16.05
N LEU A 196 -4.85 0.85 -16.66
CA LEU A 196 -5.83 0.54 -17.71
C LEU A 196 -5.38 1.21 -19.03
N PRO A 197 -4.48 0.56 -19.80
CA PRO A 197 -4.05 1.05 -21.10
C PRO A 197 -5.22 1.21 -22.08
N ALA A 198 -5.09 2.17 -23.01
CA ALA A 198 -6.14 2.43 -23.99
C ALA A 198 -6.29 1.32 -25.04
N ASN A 199 -5.20 0.60 -25.35
CA ASN A 199 -5.12 -0.47 -26.35
C ASN A 199 -3.89 -1.35 -26.09
N ARG A 200 -3.74 -2.44 -26.87
CA ARG A 200 -2.61 -3.39 -26.80
C ARG A 200 -1.22 -2.74 -26.94
N ALA A 201 -1.05 -1.75 -27.83
CA ALA A 201 0.24 -1.08 -28.01
C ALA A 201 0.63 -0.25 -26.76
N ALA A 202 -0.33 0.48 -26.20
CA ALA A 202 -0.13 1.18 -24.93
C ALA A 202 0.14 0.20 -23.78
N ALA A 203 -0.54 -0.95 -23.77
CA ALA A 203 -0.33 -2.00 -22.78
C ALA A 203 1.08 -2.59 -22.85
N ALA A 204 1.58 -2.92 -24.04
CA ALA A 204 2.94 -3.41 -24.23
C ALA A 204 3.99 -2.41 -23.70
N LYS A 205 3.80 -1.11 -23.98
CA LYS A 205 4.68 -0.06 -23.49
C LYS A 205 4.68 0.04 -21.95
N GLU A 206 3.50 -0.01 -21.33
CA GLU A 206 3.36 0.03 -19.86
C GLU A 206 3.93 -1.25 -19.21
N ALA A 207 3.71 -2.43 -19.79
CA ALA A 207 4.28 -3.70 -19.34
C ALA A 207 5.82 -3.65 -19.35
N ARG A 208 6.40 -3.14 -20.44
CA ARG A 208 7.85 -2.90 -20.55
C ARG A 208 8.33 -1.90 -19.50
N ALA A 209 7.62 -0.79 -19.29
CA ALA A 209 7.98 0.19 -18.27
C ALA A 209 7.92 -0.37 -16.84
N PHE A 210 6.99 -1.30 -16.57
CA PHE A 210 6.87 -1.95 -15.27
C PHE A 210 8.00 -2.94 -15.00
N LEU A 211 8.36 -3.75 -16.01
CA LEU A 211 9.35 -4.81 -15.90
C LEU A 211 10.80 -4.30 -16.05
N ASP A 212 11.07 -3.39 -16.99
CA ASP A 212 12.41 -2.84 -17.26
C ASP A 212 12.74 -1.61 -16.39
N GLY A 213 11.72 -0.83 -16.00
CA GLY A 213 11.92 0.51 -15.42
C GLY A 213 11.90 0.59 -13.89
N GLY A 214 11.72 -0.53 -13.17
CA GLY A 214 11.81 -0.57 -11.70
C GLY A 214 10.82 0.30 -10.91
N LYS A 215 9.78 0.85 -11.57
CA LYS A 215 8.85 1.88 -11.04
C LYS A 215 8.19 1.52 -9.68
N PHE A 216 8.15 0.24 -9.32
CA PHE A 216 7.56 -0.27 -8.07
C PHE A 216 8.48 -1.21 -7.26
N GLY A 217 9.80 -1.18 -7.50
CA GLY A 217 10.76 -2.02 -6.76
C GLY A 217 10.46 -3.52 -6.88
N ALA A 218 10.60 -4.28 -5.78
CA ALA A 218 10.37 -5.73 -5.76
C ALA A 218 8.95 -6.15 -6.19
N ALA A 219 7.93 -5.29 -5.99
CA ALA A 219 6.55 -5.57 -6.39
C ALA A 219 6.36 -5.55 -7.92
N GLY A 220 7.25 -4.92 -8.68
CA GLY A 220 7.21 -4.79 -10.15
C GLY A 220 7.93 -5.89 -10.93
N LYS A 221 8.63 -6.83 -10.27
CA LYS A 221 9.37 -7.93 -10.91
C LYS A 221 8.48 -8.94 -11.65
N THR A 222 7.20 -8.97 -11.29
CA THR A 222 6.20 -9.78 -11.97
C THR A 222 4.95 -8.95 -12.17
N ILE A 223 4.46 -8.93 -13.40
CA ILE A 223 3.18 -8.33 -13.75
C ILE A 223 2.15 -9.39 -14.08
N VAL A 224 0.90 -9.04 -13.89
CA VAL A 224 -0.27 -9.78 -14.33
C VAL A 224 -0.93 -8.94 -15.42
N VAL A 225 -1.13 -9.53 -16.60
CA VAL A 225 -1.91 -8.96 -17.69
C VAL A 225 -3.26 -9.67 -17.67
N GLU A 226 -4.35 -8.93 -17.56
CA GLU A 226 -5.71 -9.47 -17.46
C GLU A 226 -6.60 -8.88 -18.56
N GLU A 227 -7.62 -9.62 -19.00
CA GLU A 227 -8.71 -9.03 -19.76
C GLU A 227 -9.40 -7.91 -18.94
N LEU A 228 -9.87 -6.88 -19.64
CA LEU A 228 -10.68 -5.85 -18.99
C LEU A 228 -12.10 -6.37 -18.76
N LEU A 229 -12.48 -6.49 -17.49
CA LEU A 229 -13.85 -6.79 -17.10
C LEU A 229 -14.71 -5.52 -17.06
N GLU A 230 -15.95 -5.62 -17.56
CA GLU A 230 -16.93 -4.54 -17.53
C GLU A 230 -18.17 -4.94 -16.72
N GLY A 231 -18.69 -4.02 -15.91
CA GLY A 231 -19.79 -4.26 -15.00
C GLY A 231 -19.85 -3.28 -13.84
N VAL A 232 -20.54 -3.68 -12.77
CA VAL A 232 -20.57 -2.95 -11.50
C VAL A 232 -19.60 -3.60 -10.52
N GLU A 233 -18.66 -2.82 -10.00
CA GLU A 233 -17.77 -3.29 -8.93
C GLU A 233 -18.56 -3.46 -7.62
N ALA A 234 -18.36 -4.59 -6.95
CA ALA A 234 -18.95 -4.90 -5.65
C ALA A 234 -17.94 -5.60 -4.74
N SER A 235 -18.04 -5.34 -3.44
CA SER A 235 -17.20 -5.94 -2.41
C SER A 235 -18.02 -6.92 -1.58
N VAL A 236 -17.66 -8.21 -1.59
CA VAL A 236 -18.30 -9.22 -0.74
C VAL A 236 -17.28 -9.75 0.25
N LEU A 237 -17.49 -9.42 1.52
CA LEU A 237 -16.70 -9.91 2.64
C LEU A 237 -17.34 -11.19 3.17
N ALA A 238 -16.56 -12.11 3.71
CA ALA A 238 -17.06 -13.32 4.34
C ALA A 238 -16.29 -13.69 5.60
N PHE A 239 -17.00 -14.11 6.65
CA PHE A 239 -16.37 -14.78 7.78
C PHE A 239 -15.92 -16.17 7.35
N CYS A 240 -14.70 -16.56 7.74
CA CYS A 240 -14.09 -17.83 7.41
C CYS A 240 -13.43 -18.47 8.64
N ASP A 241 -13.61 -19.78 8.79
CA ASP A 241 -13.11 -20.56 9.94
C ASP A 241 -12.17 -21.71 9.53
N GLY A 242 -11.68 -21.68 8.30
CA GLY A 242 -10.86 -22.72 7.69
C GLY A 242 -11.66 -23.80 6.93
N VAL A 243 -12.98 -23.87 7.10
CA VAL A 243 -13.85 -24.86 6.45
C VAL A 243 -15.08 -24.22 5.78
N THR A 244 -15.64 -23.21 6.41
CA THR A 244 -16.89 -22.55 6.04
C THR A 244 -16.60 -21.11 5.63
N ALA A 245 -17.19 -20.66 4.52
CA ALA A 245 -17.23 -19.25 4.14
C ALA A 245 -18.66 -18.72 4.19
N TRP A 246 -18.91 -17.64 4.93
CA TRP A 246 -20.24 -17.03 5.01
C TRP A 246 -20.23 -15.54 4.66
N PRO A 247 -20.96 -15.11 3.60
CA PRO A 247 -20.94 -13.74 3.13
C PRO A 247 -21.64 -12.77 4.11
N LEU A 248 -21.09 -11.56 4.21
CA LEU A 248 -21.68 -10.40 4.85
C LEU A 248 -22.47 -9.58 3.82
N PRO A 249 -23.30 -8.60 4.22
CA PRO A 249 -23.93 -7.68 3.28
C PRO A 249 -22.90 -7.07 2.33
N ALA A 250 -23.14 -7.22 1.02
CA ALA A 250 -22.24 -6.70 0.01
C ALA A 250 -22.11 -5.18 0.15
N ALA A 251 -20.90 -4.67 0.03
CA ALA A 251 -20.63 -3.24 0.02
C ALA A 251 -20.25 -2.80 -1.41
N GLN A 252 -20.36 -1.52 -1.68
CA GLN A 252 -19.78 -0.91 -2.88
C GLN A 252 -18.93 0.29 -2.46
N ASP A 253 -17.63 0.23 -2.75
CA ASP A 253 -16.64 1.27 -2.46
C ASP A 253 -16.46 2.22 -3.65
N HIS A 254 -16.01 3.43 -3.34
CA HIS A 254 -15.66 4.50 -4.26
C HIS A 254 -14.16 4.80 -4.17
N LYS A 255 -13.35 4.04 -4.92
CA LYS A 255 -11.88 4.07 -4.84
C LYS A 255 -11.22 5.38 -5.28
N ARG A 256 -11.83 6.15 -6.17
CA ARG A 256 -11.20 7.32 -6.81
C ARG A 256 -11.33 8.58 -5.95
N ILE A 257 -10.29 9.42 -5.93
CA ILE A 257 -10.21 10.61 -5.04
C ILE A 257 -11.25 11.69 -5.38
N TRP A 258 -11.55 11.89 -6.66
CA TRP A 258 -12.46 12.93 -7.12
C TRP A 258 -13.83 12.35 -7.49
N GLU A 259 -14.81 13.23 -7.50
CA GLU A 259 -16.19 12.91 -7.90
C GLU A 259 -16.21 12.33 -9.33
N PHE A 260 -17.22 11.51 -9.61
CA PHE A 260 -17.41 10.81 -10.88
C PHE A 260 -16.29 9.84 -11.23
N ASP A 261 -15.72 9.22 -10.19
CA ASP A 261 -14.66 8.22 -10.27
C ASP A 261 -13.40 8.71 -11.01
N GLN A 262 -13.02 9.96 -10.73
CA GLN A 262 -11.87 10.61 -11.35
C GLN A 262 -10.65 10.70 -10.43
N GLY A 263 -9.49 10.92 -11.06
CA GLY A 263 -8.22 11.07 -10.36
C GLY A 263 -7.59 9.75 -9.96
N PRO A 264 -6.48 9.77 -9.22
CA PRO A 264 -5.81 8.56 -8.79
C PRO A 264 -6.71 7.65 -7.93
N ASN A 265 -6.45 6.34 -7.99
CA ASN A 265 -6.98 5.40 -7.03
C ASN A 265 -6.51 5.74 -5.62
N THR A 266 -7.39 5.55 -4.66
CA THR A 266 -7.17 5.71 -3.22
C THR A 266 -7.48 4.40 -2.50
N GLY A 267 -7.37 4.39 -1.18
CA GLY A 267 -7.89 3.30 -0.35
C GLY A 267 -9.39 3.43 -0.06
N GLY A 268 -10.18 4.09 -0.91
CA GLY A 268 -11.63 4.27 -0.73
C GLY A 268 -12.01 5.62 -0.11
N MET A 269 -12.85 6.38 -0.82
CA MET A 269 -13.38 7.69 -0.39
C MET A 269 -14.78 7.61 0.22
N GLY A 270 -15.38 6.43 0.23
CA GLY A 270 -16.69 6.15 0.81
C GLY A 270 -17.22 4.81 0.33
N ALA A 271 -18.18 4.27 1.06
CA ALA A 271 -18.83 3.01 0.70
C ALA A 271 -20.29 3.02 1.13
N PHE A 272 -21.09 2.10 0.62
CA PHE A 272 -22.44 1.83 1.14
C PHE A 272 -22.77 0.33 1.10
N ALA A 273 -23.68 -0.10 1.97
CA ALA A 273 -24.16 -1.48 2.05
C ALA A 273 -25.66 -1.50 2.46
N PRO A 274 -26.45 -2.48 1.98
CA PRO A 274 -26.09 -3.48 0.98
C PRO A 274 -25.96 -2.88 -0.43
N SER A 275 -25.08 -3.44 -1.27
CA SER A 275 -24.98 -3.08 -2.69
C SER A 275 -26.11 -3.74 -3.49
N PRO A 276 -26.93 -2.97 -4.24
CA PRO A 276 -27.99 -3.51 -5.08
C PRO A 276 -27.49 -4.41 -6.23
N ALA A 277 -26.20 -4.32 -6.58
CA ALA A 277 -25.60 -5.21 -7.58
C ALA A 277 -25.53 -6.67 -7.09
N VAL A 278 -25.57 -6.89 -5.78
CA VAL A 278 -25.48 -8.21 -5.13
C VAL A 278 -26.64 -8.36 -4.15
N ASP A 279 -27.79 -8.79 -4.67
CA ASP A 279 -28.93 -9.20 -3.86
C ASP A 279 -28.66 -10.55 -3.16
N GLU A 280 -29.65 -11.07 -2.42
CA GLU A 280 -29.51 -12.32 -1.66
C GLU A 280 -29.21 -13.53 -2.57
N ALA A 281 -29.85 -13.62 -3.74
CA ALA A 281 -29.64 -14.72 -4.67
C ALA A 281 -28.24 -14.65 -5.29
N MET A 282 -27.78 -13.46 -5.66
CA MET A 282 -26.43 -13.22 -6.14
C MET A 282 -25.38 -13.47 -5.04
N SER A 283 -25.65 -13.06 -3.80
CA SER A 283 -24.77 -13.33 -2.66
C SER A 283 -24.58 -14.83 -2.41
N GLU A 284 -25.66 -15.61 -2.49
CA GLU A 284 -25.58 -17.07 -2.41
C GLU A 284 -24.83 -17.69 -3.60
N HIS A 285 -25.02 -17.15 -4.81
CA HIS A 285 -24.24 -17.55 -5.98
C HIS A 285 -22.74 -17.31 -5.76
N VAL A 286 -22.36 -16.09 -5.35
CA VAL A 286 -20.98 -15.72 -4.99
C VAL A 286 -20.43 -16.65 -3.91
N ARG A 287 -21.20 -16.98 -2.88
CA ARG A 287 -20.77 -17.94 -1.85
C ARG A 287 -20.40 -19.28 -2.46
N ARG A 288 -21.25 -19.84 -3.32
CA ARG A 288 -21.08 -21.17 -3.89
C ARG A 288 -20.00 -21.26 -4.98
N THR A 289 -19.78 -20.19 -5.73
CA THR A 289 -18.87 -20.21 -6.89
C THR A 289 -17.55 -19.49 -6.64
N VAL A 290 -17.46 -18.65 -5.61
CA VAL A 290 -16.26 -17.87 -5.28
C VAL A 290 -15.75 -18.18 -3.88
N LEU A 291 -16.53 -17.86 -2.85
CA LEU A 291 -16.02 -17.80 -1.48
C LEU A 291 -15.78 -19.19 -0.88
N GLN A 292 -16.75 -20.10 -1.02
CA GLN A 292 -16.63 -21.46 -0.50
C GLN A 292 -15.55 -22.25 -1.26
N PRO A 293 -15.49 -22.22 -2.61
CA PRO A 293 -14.36 -22.81 -3.34
C PRO A 293 -13.00 -22.25 -2.96
N ALA A 294 -12.89 -20.94 -2.65
CA ALA A 294 -11.64 -20.37 -2.17
C ALA A 294 -11.22 -20.95 -0.81
N VAL A 295 -12.14 -21.05 0.16
CA VAL A 295 -11.82 -21.66 1.47
C VAL A 295 -11.50 -23.14 1.33
N ASP A 296 -12.25 -23.87 0.50
CA ASP A 296 -12.01 -25.30 0.25
C ASP A 296 -10.67 -25.54 -0.45
N GLY A 297 -10.32 -24.75 -1.46
CA GLY A 297 -9.04 -24.83 -2.16
C GLY A 297 -7.85 -24.53 -1.26
N MET A 298 -7.96 -23.49 -0.43
CA MET A 298 -6.94 -23.14 0.57
C MET A 298 -6.73 -24.27 1.58
N ARG A 299 -7.82 -24.89 2.06
CA ARG A 299 -7.75 -26.06 2.93
C ARG A 299 -7.11 -27.27 2.24
N ALA A 300 -7.47 -27.53 0.98
CA ALA A 300 -6.90 -28.64 0.19
C ALA A 300 -5.38 -28.49 -0.02
N GLU A 301 -4.88 -27.26 -0.08
CA GLU A 301 -3.44 -26.96 -0.16
C GLU A 301 -2.73 -26.95 1.21
N GLY A 302 -3.40 -27.32 2.30
CA GLY A 302 -2.83 -27.29 3.65
C GLY A 302 -2.65 -25.88 4.23
N ARG A 303 -3.39 -24.90 3.71
CA ARG A 303 -3.31 -23.48 4.08
C ARG A 303 -4.68 -22.96 4.54
N PRO A 304 -5.33 -23.56 5.56
CA PRO A 304 -6.70 -23.22 5.93
C PRO A 304 -6.86 -21.72 6.20
N PHE A 305 -7.90 -21.11 5.63
CA PHE A 305 -8.14 -19.67 5.72
C PHE A 305 -9.09 -19.35 6.89
N VAL A 306 -8.56 -18.71 7.94
CA VAL A 306 -9.32 -18.18 9.09
C VAL A 306 -9.29 -16.66 9.05
N GLY A 307 -10.42 -16.00 9.28
CA GLY A 307 -10.50 -14.53 9.27
C GLY A 307 -11.62 -14.01 8.38
N VAL A 308 -11.37 -12.89 7.69
CA VAL A 308 -12.31 -12.35 6.69
C VAL A 308 -11.71 -12.44 5.31
N LEU A 309 -12.32 -13.25 4.44
CA LEU A 309 -12.00 -13.25 3.02
C LEU A 309 -12.84 -12.18 2.34
N PHE A 310 -12.19 -11.24 1.68
CA PHE A 310 -12.84 -10.16 0.95
C PHE A 310 -12.61 -10.37 -0.55
N ALA A 311 -13.67 -10.73 -1.27
CA ALA A 311 -13.70 -10.76 -2.72
C ALA A 311 -14.09 -9.40 -3.31
N GLY A 312 -13.17 -8.79 -4.06
CA GLY A 312 -13.52 -7.70 -4.99
C GLY A 312 -14.07 -8.30 -6.27
N LEU A 313 -15.31 -7.96 -6.64
CA LEU A 313 -16.05 -8.58 -7.73
C LEU A 313 -16.39 -7.58 -8.82
N MET A 314 -16.47 -8.07 -10.05
CA MET A 314 -17.18 -7.41 -11.14
C MET A 314 -18.48 -8.16 -11.41
N ILE A 315 -19.61 -7.45 -11.33
CA ILE A 315 -20.93 -7.97 -11.67
C ILE A 315 -21.29 -7.51 -13.08
N SER A 316 -21.23 -8.43 -14.03
CA SER A 316 -21.53 -8.14 -15.44
C SER A 316 -23.04 -8.27 -15.72
N PRO A 317 -23.61 -7.41 -16.59
CA PRO A 317 -25.01 -7.53 -16.99
C PRO A 317 -25.33 -8.85 -17.67
N ALA A 318 -26.61 -9.23 -17.68
CA ALA A 318 -27.05 -10.46 -18.32
C ALA A 318 -26.70 -10.50 -19.82
N GLY A 319 -26.16 -11.63 -20.27
CA GLY A 319 -25.73 -11.82 -21.66
C GLY A 319 -24.45 -11.07 -22.07
N ARG A 320 -23.81 -10.35 -21.13
CA ARG A 320 -22.55 -9.61 -21.36
C ARG A 320 -21.38 -10.13 -20.52
N ALA A 321 -21.60 -11.20 -19.76
CA ALA A 321 -20.56 -11.84 -18.98
C ALA A 321 -19.47 -12.43 -19.92
N PRO A 322 -18.17 -12.23 -19.61
CA PRO A 322 -17.11 -12.90 -20.35
C PRO A 322 -17.19 -14.41 -20.11
N ARG A 323 -16.55 -15.20 -20.97
CA ARG A 323 -16.58 -16.68 -20.88
C ARG A 323 -15.99 -17.21 -19.58
N SER A 324 -15.08 -16.46 -18.99
CA SER A 324 -14.39 -16.74 -17.73
C SER A 324 -15.27 -16.50 -16.48
N ALA A 325 -16.41 -15.81 -16.63
CA ALA A 325 -17.32 -15.49 -15.54
C ALA A 325 -18.23 -16.67 -15.17
N SER A 326 -18.61 -16.75 -13.90
CA SER A 326 -19.71 -17.60 -13.47
C SER A 326 -21.03 -16.88 -13.72
N THR A 327 -21.97 -17.53 -14.40
CA THR A 327 -23.28 -16.94 -14.71
C THR A 327 -24.30 -17.35 -13.64
N ALA A 328 -24.92 -16.37 -12.99
CA ALA A 328 -26.01 -16.58 -12.04
C ALA A 328 -27.32 -16.97 -12.76
N PRO A 329 -28.31 -17.54 -12.05
CA PRO A 329 -29.58 -17.97 -12.64
C PRO A 329 -30.37 -16.85 -13.35
N ASP A 330 -30.16 -15.60 -12.97
CA ASP A 330 -30.78 -14.41 -13.59
C ASP A 330 -30.00 -13.89 -14.82
N GLY A 331 -28.96 -14.61 -15.24
CA GLY A 331 -28.14 -14.31 -16.40
C GLY A 331 -26.96 -13.37 -16.13
N ARG A 332 -26.88 -12.71 -14.97
CA ARG A 332 -25.75 -11.83 -14.62
C ARG A 332 -24.47 -12.64 -14.39
N GLY A 333 -23.33 -12.07 -14.75
CA GLY A 333 -22.01 -12.70 -14.57
C GLY A 333 -21.31 -12.23 -13.30
N VAL A 334 -20.54 -13.11 -12.68
CA VAL A 334 -19.64 -12.83 -11.55
C VAL A 334 -18.22 -13.20 -11.94
N SER A 335 -17.30 -12.23 -11.80
CA SER A 335 -15.86 -12.45 -11.92
C SER A 335 -15.12 -11.80 -10.76
N VAL A 336 -14.16 -12.51 -10.18
CA VAL A 336 -13.29 -12.00 -9.12
C VAL A 336 -12.20 -11.12 -9.71
N LEU A 337 -12.06 -9.90 -9.21
CA LEU A 337 -11.00 -8.96 -9.53
C LEU A 337 -9.73 -9.21 -8.72
N GLU A 338 -9.91 -9.43 -7.41
CA GLU A 338 -8.86 -9.68 -6.43
C GLU A 338 -9.45 -10.24 -5.12
N PHE A 339 -8.62 -10.96 -4.35
CA PHE A 339 -8.91 -11.27 -2.95
C PHE A 339 -8.09 -10.36 -2.04
N ASN A 340 -8.74 -9.89 -0.98
CA ASN A 340 -8.11 -9.31 0.20
C ASN A 340 -8.37 -10.28 1.36
N VAL A 341 -7.43 -10.38 2.28
CA VAL A 341 -7.41 -11.40 3.34
C VAL A 341 -7.74 -10.84 4.73
N ARG A 342 -8.32 -9.64 4.74
CA ARG A 342 -8.75 -8.88 5.92
C ARG A 342 -10.00 -8.06 5.59
N LEU A 343 -10.60 -7.41 6.60
CA LEU A 343 -11.77 -6.56 6.31
C LEU A 343 -11.41 -5.34 5.44
N GLY A 344 -12.34 -4.90 4.60
CA GLY A 344 -12.21 -3.70 3.78
C GLY A 344 -12.22 -2.41 4.61
N ASP A 345 -11.69 -1.33 4.06
CA ASP A 345 -11.75 0.01 4.66
C ASP A 345 -11.95 1.00 3.51
N PRO A 346 -13.13 1.64 3.35
CA PRO A 346 -14.16 1.86 4.36
C PRO A 346 -15.30 0.83 4.45
N GLU A 347 -15.21 -0.35 3.82
CA GLU A 347 -16.31 -1.33 3.82
C GLU A 347 -16.70 -1.82 5.22
N THR A 348 -15.73 -1.97 6.13
CA THR A 348 -16.01 -2.35 7.53
C THR A 348 -16.94 -1.34 8.21
N GLN A 349 -16.75 -0.05 7.92
CA GLN A 349 -17.50 1.04 8.50
C GLN A 349 -18.97 1.05 8.05
N VAL A 350 -19.33 0.39 6.94
CA VAL A 350 -20.73 0.20 6.55
C VAL A 350 -21.29 -1.18 6.94
N VAL A 351 -20.46 -2.22 6.95
CA VAL A 351 -20.91 -3.59 7.24
C VAL A 351 -21.14 -3.82 8.75
N LEU A 352 -20.21 -3.42 9.61
CA LEU A 352 -20.33 -3.67 11.05
C LEU A 352 -21.52 -2.95 11.71
N PRO A 353 -21.89 -1.72 11.33
CA PRO A 353 -23.09 -1.09 11.86
C PRO A 353 -24.39 -1.82 11.48
N LEU A 354 -24.38 -2.60 10.40
CA LEU A 354 -25.52 -3.44 10.01
C LEU A 354 -25.55 -4.76 10.76
N LEU A 355 -24.48 -5.18 11.44
CA LEU A 355 -24.49 -6.38 12.28
C LEU A 355 -25.59 -6.24 13.35
N HIS A 356 -26.43 -7.26 13.49
CA HIS A 356 -27.53 -7.20 14.43
C HIS A 356 -26.98 -7.09 15.87
N PRO A 357 -27.57 -6.26 16.75
CA PRO A 357 -27.06 -6.05 18.11
C PRO A 357 -26.80 -7.33 18.90
N ASP A 358 -27.69 -8.32 18.80
CA ASP A 358 -27.58 -9.64 19.45
C ASP A 358 -26.40 -10.50 18.98
N VAL A 359 -25.77 -10.18 17.84
CA VAL A 359 -24.59 -10.90 17.38
C VAL A 359 -23.38 -10.39 18.13
N ASP A 360 -22.87 -11.22 19.03
CA ASP A 360 -21.60 -10.99 19.72
C ASP A 360 -20.43 -11.22 18.76
N LEU A 361 -19.90 -10.13 18.21
CA LEU A 361 -18.79 -10.16 17.25
C LEU A 361 -17.55 -10.86 17.84
N LEU A 362 -17.30 -10.66 19.12
CA LEU A 362 -16.13 -11.23 19.79
C LEU A 362 -16.27 -12.75 19.95
N ALA A 363 -17.48 -13.24 20.28
CA ALA A 363 -17.77 -14.67 20.29
C ALA A 363 -17.59 -15.28 18.90
N LEU A 364 -18.20 -14.65 17.89
CA LEU A 364 -18.17 -15.10 16.50
C LEU A 364 -16.75 -15.23 15.98
N MET A 365 -15.92 -14.20 16.18
CA MET A 365 -14.51 -14.23 15.75
C MET A 365 -13.72 -15.31 16.50
N ALA A 366 -13.94 -15.49 17.80
CA ALA A 366 -13.29 -16.56 18.56
C ALA A 366 -13.75 -17.97 18.14
N ASP A 367 -15.01 -18.16 17.80
CA ASP A 367 -15.54 -19.43 17.28
C ASP A 367 -14.95 -19.72 15.88
N CYS A 368 -14.75 -18.69 15.05
CA CYS A 368 -14.07 -18.87 13.76
C CYS A 368 -12.63 -19.39 13.93
N THR A 369 -11.89 -18.99 14.97
CA THR A 369 -10.53 -19.54 15.20
C THR A 369 -10.53 -21.01 15.62
N ARG A 370 -11.71 -21.58 15.91
CA ARG A 370 -11.92 -22.98 16.28
C ARG A 370 -12.58 -23.83 15.18
N GLY A 371 -12.92 -23.25 14.02
CA GLY A 371 -13.68 -23.98 13.00
C GLY A 371 -15.18 -24.10 13.31
N GLU A 372 -15.72 -23.19 14.13
CA GLU A 372 -17.07 -23.28 14.69
C GLU A 372 -18.06 -22.28 14.07
N LEU A 373 -17.78 -21.70 12.89
CA LEU A 373 -18.68 -20.75 12.24
C LEU A 373 -20.05 -21.38 11.94
N HIS A 374 -20.09 -22.68 11.66
CA HIS A 374 -21.33 -23.44 11.44
C HIS A 374 -22.34 -23.32 12.60
N LEU A 375 -21.89 -23.12 13.84
CA LEU A 375 -22.76 -22.91 15.01
C LEU A 375 -23.56 -21.60 14.91
N TRP A 376 -23.03 -20.60 14.20
CA TRP A 376 -23.68 -19.31 13.98
C TRP A 376 -24.66 -19.33 12.81
N LEU A 377 -24.48 -20.29 11.91
CA LEU A 377 -25.35 -20.52 10.76
C LEU A 377 -26.56 -21.40 11.12
N ALA A 378 -26.46 -22.13 12.24
CA ALA A 378 -27.58 -22.87 12.79
C ALA A 378 -28.69 -21.93 13.28
N PRO A 379 -29.97 -22.35 13.20
CA PRO A 379 -31.08 -21.62 13.80
C PRO A 379 -30.89 -21.46 15.32
N GLY A 380 -31.15 -20.27 15.82
CA GLY A 380 -31.27 -19.97 17.24
C GLY A 380 -32.64 -20.35 17.81
N PRO A 381 -32.89 -20.05 19.09
CA PRO A 381 -34.17 -20.31 19.75
C PRO A 381 -35.38 -19.63 19.08
N ASP A 382 -35.15 -18.54 18.35
CA ASP A 382 -36.14 -17.78 17.59
C ASP A 382 -36.36 -18.32 16.16
N GLY A 383 -35.71 -19.43 15.81
CA GLY A 383 -35.76 -20.04 14.47
C GLY A 383 -34.97 -19.29 13.39
N GLN A 384 -34.35 -18.16 13.74
CA GLN A 384 -33.50 -17.37 12.84
C GLN A 384 -32.03 -17.75 13.01
N ARG A 385 -31.20 -17.52 11.99
CA ARG A 385 -29.75 -17.72 12.14
C ARG A 385 -29.19 -16.82 13.25
N ARG A 386 -28.20 -17.34 13.99
CA ARG A 386 -27.52 -16.55 15.04
C ARG A 386 -26.68 -15.45 14.43
N LEU A 387 -25.99 -15.69 13.31
CA LEU A 387 -25.39 -14.64 12.49
C LEU A 387 -26.46 -13.98 11.62
N ARG A 388 -26.79 -12.74 11.94
CA ARG A 388 -27.83 -11.95 11.27
C ARG A 388 -27.50 -10.46 11.24
N PHE A 389 -28.12 -9.76 10.31
CA PHE A 389 -27.95 -8.32 10.10
C PHE A 389 -29.28 -7.61 10.28
N ARG A 390 -29.24 -6.35 10.72
CA ARG A 390 -30.45 -5.52 10.82
C ARG A 390 -30.93 -5.12 9.42
N PRO A 391 -32.24 -4.96 9.19
CA PRO A 391 -32.74 -4.41 7.94
C PRO A 391 -32.33 -2.94 7.79
N GLY A 392 -32.26 -2.47 6.55
CA GLY A 392 -31.86 -1.11 6.20
C GLY A 392 -30.50 -1.04 5.51
N ALA A 393 -29.89 0.14 5.52
CA ALA A 393 -28.65 0.43 4.84
C ALA A 393 -27.71 1.29 5.70
N ALA A 394 -26.42 1.23 5.38
CA ALA A 394 -25.41 2.11 5.92
C ALA A 394 -24.57 2.71 4.79
N ALA A 395 -24.15 3.95 4.94
CA ALA A 395 -23.32 4.65 3.97
C ALA A 395 -22.25 5.49 4.69
N THR A 396 -21.01 5.41 4.23
CA THR A 396 -19.85 6.09 4.80
C THR A 396 -19.28 7.08 3.80
N VAL A 397 -19.04 8.32 4.25
CA VAL A 397 -18.30 9.36 3.51
C VAL A 397 -16.97 9.62 4.22
N VAL A 398 -15.85 9.57 3.49
CA VAL A 398 -14.51 9.78 4.04
C VAL A 398 -14.06 11.23 3.83
N ALA A 399 -13.59 11.86 4.91
CA ALA A 399 -12.82 13.09 4.87
C ALA A 399 -11.33 12.77 4.78
N ALA A 400 -10.66 13.37 3.80
CA ALA A 400 -9.24 13.22 3.54
C ALA A 400 -8.49 14.56 3.67
N SER A 401 -7.19 14.47 3.98
CA SER A 401 -6.25 15.59 3.98
C SER A 401 -5.94 16.03 2.54
N HIS A 402 -5.89 17.34 2.31
CA HIS A 402 -5.48 17.91 1.02
C HIS A 402 -4.12 17.34 0.56
N GLY A 403 -4.06 16.90 -0.70
CA GLY A 403 -2.89 16.25 -1.30
C GLY A 403 -2.96 14.71 -1.32
N TYR A 404 -3.83 14.08 -0.53
CA TYR A 404 -4.08 12.64 -0.62
C TYR A 404 -4.62 12.26 -2.03
N PRO A 405 -4.14 11.17 -2.69
CA PRO A 405 -3.27 10.09 -2.21
C PRO A 405 -1.76 10.28 -2.42
N ALA A 406 -1.34 11.48 -2.80
CA ALA A 406 0.07 11.88 -2.87
C ALA A 406 0.56 12.40 -1.49
N ALA A 407 1.57 13.28 -1.46
CA ALA A 407 2.04 13.89 -0.22
C ALA A 407 0.97 14.83 0.36
N TYR A 408 0.74 14.75 1.67
CA TYR A 408 -0.25 15.56 2.40
C TYR A 408 0.34 16.04 3.73
N ALA A 409 -0.12 17.19 4.21
CA ALA A 409 0.29 17.73 5.49
C ALA A 409 -0.46 17.05 6.65
N LYS A 410 0.24 16.84 7.77
CA LYS A 410 -0.33 16.37 9.05
C LYS A 410 -0.42 17.53 10.05
N GLY A 411 -0.97 17.27 11.24
CA GLY A 411 -1.02 18.21 12.37
C GLY A 411 -2.10 19.30 12.30
N ARG A 412 -3.03 19.26 11.33
CA ARG A 412 -4.10 20.28 11.23
C ARG A 412 -5.16 20.05 12.32
N PRO A 413 -5.54 21.09 13.09
CA PRO A 413 -6.64 20.99 14.06
C PRO A 413 -7.94 20.58 13.38
N ILE A 414 -8.69 19.69 14.05
CA ILE A 414 -9.99 19.20 13.62
C ILE A 414 -11.04 19.76 14.58
N SER A 415 -12.09 20.37 14.03
CA SER A 415 -13.28 20.77 14.78
C SER A 415 -14.51 20.02 14.28
N ILE A 416 -15.42 19.69 15.20
CA ILE A 416 -16.70 19.05 14.90
C ILE A 416 -17.78 19.94 15.50
N ALA A 417 -18.64 20.54 14.66
CA ALA A 417 -19.69 21.44 15.10
C ALA A 417 -20.62 20.75 16.11
N GLY A 418 -21.00 21.46 17.18
CA GLY A 418 -21.79 20.90 18.27
C GLY A 418 -20.99 20.09 19.31
N SER A 419 -19.67 19.89 19.12
CA SER A 419 -18.77 19.40 20.16
C SER A 419 -18.09 20.57 20.88
N SER A 420 -18.09 20.59 22.22
CA SER A 420 -17.37 21.63 22.98
C SER A 420 -15.87 21.37 22.90
N THR A 421 -15.16 22.05 21.99
CA THR A 421 -13.70 21.99 21.89
C THR A 421 -12.99 22.99 22.83
N HIS A 422 -13.70 23.60 23.77
CA HIS A 422 -13.14 24.40 24.86
C HIS A 422 -13.61 23.80 26.19
N GLY A 423 -12.67 23.56 27.10
CA GLY A 423 -12.85 22.76 28.31
C GLY A 423 -14.06 23.15 29.17
N GLY A 424 -14.69 22.13 29.75
CA GLY A 424 -15.82 22.28 30.67
C GLY A 424 -17.00 21.40 30.28
N SER A 425 -16.98 20.13 30.71
CA SER A 425 -18.16 19.25 30.78
C SER A 425 -19.16 19.32 29.61
N GLY A 426 -18.74 18.90 28.40
CA GLY A 426 -19.63 18.93 27.22
C GLY A 426 -19.51 17.77 26.24
N VAL A 427 -18.49 16.90 26.36
CA VAL A 427 -18.51 15.54 25.76
C VAL A 427 -19.13 14.53 26.75
N ALA A 428 -19.47 14.97 27.96
CA ALA A 428 -20.14 14.17 28.99
C ALA A 428 -21.68 14.13 28.84
N GLY A 429 -22.23 14.70 27.76
CA GLY A 429 -23.67 14.98 27.61
C GLY A 429 -24.38 14.25 26.47
N SER A 430 -23.95 13.06 26.06
CA SER A 430 -24.87 12.00 25.57
C SER A 430 -24.11 10.68 25.43
N SER A 431 -24.08 9.94 26.56
CA SER A 431 -23.55 8.58 26.75
C SER A 431 -22.03 8.38 26.59
N ARG A 432 -21.44 7.81 27.64
CA ARG A 432 -20.31 6.86 27.54
C ARG A 432 -20.74 5.66 26.68
N GLY A 433 -20.89 5.90 25.38
CA GLY A 433 -21.26 4.93 24.36
C GLY A 433 -20.11 4.81 23.37
N ALA A 434 -19.75 3.57 23.05
CA ALA A 434 -18.73 3.27 22.06
C ALA A 434 -19.11 4.02 20.75
N SER A 435 -18.17 4.83 20.23
CA SER A 435 -18.30 5.78 19.09
C SER A 435 -19.57 6.65 19.08
N GLY A 436 -19.48 7.83 19.69
CA GLY A 436 -20.52 8.87 19.56
C GLY A 436 -20.76 9.24 18.10
N GLY A 437 -22.04 9.31 17.71
CA GLY A 437 -22.43 9.90 16.43
C GLY A 437 -22.00 11.37 16.34
N VAL A 438 -22.16 11.95 15.16
CA VAL A 438 -21.90 13.39 14.99
C VAL A 438 -22.93 14.16 15.84
N PRO A 439 -22.50 15.04 16.78
CA PRO A 439 -23.42 15.80 17.62
C PRO A 439 -24.46 16.55 16.78
N GLY A 440 -25.74 16.43 17.17
CA GLY A 440 -26.85 17.06 16.45
C GLY A 440 -27.33 16.34 15.19
N VAL A 441 -26.71 15.22 14.79
CA VAL A 441 -27.12 14.44 13.60
C VAL A 441 -27.42 12.99 13.99
N ALA A 442 -28.68 12.69 14.28
CA ALA A 442 -29.13 11.37 14.68
C ALA A 442 -28.88 10.30 13.61
N GLY A 443 -28.58 9.07 14.05
CA GLY A 443 -28.34 7.93 13.15
C GLY A 443 -27.01 7.98 12.41
N THR A 444 -26.01 8.70 12.95
CA THR A 444 -24.64 8.71 12.43
C THR A 444 -23.66 8.04 13.39
N LEU A 445 -22.54 7.56 12.85
CA LEU A 445 -21.35 7.09 13.57
C LEU A 445 -20.14 7.82 12.99
N LEU A 446 -19.20 8.20 13.85
CA LEU A 446 -17.95 8.83 13.44
C LEU A 446 -16.77 7.90 13.74
N PHE A 447 -16.16 7.36 12.69
CA PHE A 447 -14.95 6.56 12.81
C PHE A 447 -13.72 7.39 12.45
N HIS A 448 -12.70 7.28 13.28
CA HIS A 448 -11.43 7.96 13.07
C HIS A 448 -10.46 7.04 12.34
N ALA A 449 -9.75 7.58 11.37
CA ALA A 449 -8.61 6.95 10.71
C ALA A 449 -7.34 7.69 11.09
N GLY A 450 -6.79 8.52 10.21
CA GLY A 450 -5.61 9.35 10.49
C GLY A 450 -5.90 10.54 11.39
N THR A 451 -6.17 10.29 12.67
CA THR A 451 -6.25 11.34 13.72
C THR A 451 -5.35 11.04 14.91
N GLN A 452 -4.94 12.08 15.63
CA GLN A 452 -4.15 11.99 16.86
C GLN A 452 -4.64 13.03 17.88
N LEU A 453 -4.55 12.69 19.17
CA LEU A 453 -4.80 13.63 20.26
C LEU A 453 -3.49 14.32 20.65
N GLU A 454 -3.54 15.64 20.82
CA GLU A 454 -2.48 16.43 21.43
C GLU A 454 -2.99 17.02 22.75
N SER A 455 -2.24 16.80 23.84
CA SER A 455 -2.51 17.35 25.17
C SER A 455 -1.76 18.67 25.37
N ASP A 456 -2.43 19.72 25.84
CA ASP A 456 -1.79 21.01 26.15
C ASP A 456 -0.95 21.01 27.45
N SER A 457 -0.75 19.87 28.13
CA SER A 457 0.11 19.77 29.33
C SER A 457 0.71 18.37 29.55
N ALA A 458 1.91 18.30 30.14
CA ALA A 458 2.67 17.07 30.44
C ALA A 458 2.08 16.14 31.54
N SER A 459 0.75 16.15 31.75
CA SER A 459 0.06 15.38 32.80
C SER A 459 -1.02 14.48 32.20
N ALA A 460 -1.11 13.23 32.69
CA ALA A 460 -1.95 12.14 32.19
C ALA A 460 -3.43 12.18 32.65
N ASP A 461 -4.01 13.38 32.83
CA ASP A 461 -5.41 13.53 33.29
C ASP A 461 -6.41 13.58 32.10
N PRO A 462 -7.29 12.57 31.94
CA PRO A 462 -8.28 12.51 30.85
C PRO A 462 -9.41 13.55 30.94
N ALA A 463 -9.51 14.34 32.02
CA ALA A 463 -10.51 15.39 32.17
C ALA A 463 -10.10 16.75 31.58
N ARG A 464 -8.87 16.88 31.06
CA ARG A 464 -8.32 18.14 30.52
C ARG A 464 -8.59 18.34 29.01
N PRO A 465 -8.62 19.59 28.53
CA PRO A 465 -8.83 19.89 27.11
C PRO A 465 -7.72 19.27 26.25
N PHE A 466 -8.12 18.65 25.14
CA PHE A 466 -7.25 18.07 24.13
C PHE A 466 -7.57 18.68 22.77
N THR A 467 -6.57 18.73 21.89
CA THR A 467 -6.77 19.13 20.49
C THR A 467 -6.69 17.89 19.60
N LEU A 468 -7.76 17.63 18.83
CA LEU A 468 -7.76 16.59 17.82
C LEU A 468 -7.08 17.09 16.55
N ARG A 469 -6.14 16.32 15.98
CA ARG A 469 -5.38 16.70 14.78
C ARG A 469 -5.38 15.62 13.70
N THR A 470 -5.20 16.02 12.45
CA THR A 470 -4.96 15.12 11.31
C THR A 470 -3.61 14.42 11.44
N SER A 471 -3.52 13.11 11.24
CA SER A 471 -2.26 12.33 11.25
C SER A 471 -2.10 11.38 10.06
N GLY A 472 -3.07 11.34 9.13
CA GLY A 472 -3.05 10.47 7.95
C GLY A 472 -3.81 11.05 6.75
N GLY A 473 -3.73 10.33 5.62
CA GLY A 473 -4.34 10.74 4.36
C GLY A 473 -5.86 10.71 4.41
N ARG A 474 -6.44 9.55 4.76
CA ARG A 474 -7.85 9.43 5.19
C ARG A 474 -7.91 9.76 6.67
N VAL A 475 -8.76 10.71 7.05
CA VAL A 475 -8.76 11.33 8.40
C VAL A 475 -9.95 10.84 9.22
N LEU A 476 -11.17 11.03 8.71
CA LEU A 476 -12.42 10.68 9.38
C LEU A 476 -13.37 9.99 8.40
N ALA A 477 -14.22 9.10 8.90
CA ALA A 477 -15.25 8.40 8.15
C ALA A 477 -16.59 8.59 8.87
N VAL A 478 -17.49 9.36 8.27
CA VAL A 478 -18.84 9.59 8.79
C VAL A 478 -19.78 8.57 8.17
N THR A 479 -20.39 7.75 9.00
CA THR A 479 -21.31 6.70 8.57
C THR A 479 -22.74 7.04 8.99
N GLY A 480 -23.65 7.18 8.03
CA GLY A 480 -25.08 7.24 8.29
C GLY A 480 -25.70 5.85 8.20
N ILE A 481 -26.69 5.58 9.05
CA ILE A 481 -27.51 4.36 9.03
C ILE A 481 -28.94 4.78 8.77
N GLY A 482 -29.64 4.14 7.84
CA GLY A 482 -31.00 4.49 7.44
C GLY A 482 -31.84 3.29 7.06
N ALA A 483 -33.15 3.48 6.88
CA ALA A 483 -34.03 2.43 6.35
C ALA A 483 -33.77 2.15 4.85
N THR A 484 -33.23 3.14 4.14
CA THR A 484 -32.84 3.07 2.73
C THR A 484 -31.42 3.60 2.56
N ILE A 485 -30.80 3.30 1.41
CA ILE A 485 -29.46 3.83 1.05
C ILE A 485 -29.49 5.35 1.04
N ASP A 486 -30.53 5.97 0.47
CA ASP A 486 -30.66 7.43 0.40
C ASP A 486 -30.73 8.05 1.81
N ALA A 487 -31.54 7.49 2.71
CA ALA A 487 -31.61 7.98 4.09
C ALA A 487 -30.28 7.82 4.84
N ALA A 488 -29.51 6.77 4.54
CA ALA A 488 -28.18 6.58 5.10
C ALA A 488 -27.19 7.63 4.56
N LEU A 489 -27.22 7.92 3.25
CA LEU A 489 -26.38 8.94 2.61
C LEU A 489 -26.70 10.35 3.11
N GLU A 490 -27.98 10.71 3.20
CA GLU A 490 -28.41 12.00 3.75
C GLU A 490 -27.84 12.25 5.14
N ARG A 491 -27.91 11.25 6.02
CA ARG A 491 -27.34 11.32 7.38
C ARG A 491 -25.82 11.41 7.35
N ALA A 492 -25.15 10.63 6.50
CA ALA A 492 -23.70 10.66 6.36
C ALA A 492 -23.20 12.04 5.90
N TYR A 493 -23.87 12.64 4.90
CA TYR A 493 -23.55 13.97 4.40
C TYR A 493 -23.87 15.09 5.40
N ALA A 494 -24.98 14.99 6.12
CA ALA A 494 -25.30 15.90 7.21
C ALA A 494 -24.23 15.85 8.31
N GLY A 495 -23.76 14.66 8.69
CA GLY A 495 -22.66 14.52 9.64
C GLY A 495 -21.33 15.03 9.10
N MET A 496 -21.04 14.82 7.81
CA MET A 496 -19.81 15.32 7.17
C MET A 496 -19.75 16.85 7.09
N ALA A 497 -20.91 17.52 7.04
CA ALA A 497 -20.99 18.98 7.08
C ALA A 497 -20.52 19.56 8.43
N ALA A 498 -20.67 18.80 9.52
CA ALA A 498 -20.24 19.24 10.86
C ALA A 498 -18.72 19.12 11.08
N VAL A 499 -18.00 18.33 10.27
CA VAL A 499 -16.55 18.13 10.39
C VAL A 499 -15.81 19.27 9.70
N SER A 500 -14.79 19.86 10.31
CA SER A 500 -13.96 20.91 9.70
C SER A 500 -12.49 20.75 10.07
N PHE A 501 -11.62 20.92 9.08
CA PHE A 501 -10.18 21.10 9.23
C PHE A 501 -9.62 21.72 7.95
N GLN A 502 -8.47 22.38 8.06
CA GLN A 502 -7.85 23.04 6.92
C GLN A 502 -7.49 22.02 5.83
N GLY A 503 -7.99 22.24 4.61
CA GLY A 503 -7.75 21.34 3.48
C GLY A 503 -8.59 20.06 3.50
N LYS A 504 -9.74 20.03 4.20
CA LYS A 504 -10.69 18.90 4.14
C LYS A 504 -11.17 18.67 2.70
N ALA A 505 -10.96 17.46 2.18
CA ALA A 505 -11.51 16.98 0.93
C ALA A 505 -12.43 15.77 1.17
N PHE A 506 -13.57 15.70 0.48
CA PHE A 506 -14.49 14.55 0.50
C PHE A 506 -15.33 14.54 -0.78
N ARG A 507 -15.86 13.37 -1.16
CA ARG A 507 -16.71 13.21 -2.34
C ARG A 507 -18.18 13.46 -2.03
N ARG A 508 -18.88 14.19 -2.90
CA ARG A 508 -20.33 14.47 -2.78
C ARG A 508 -21.21 13.54 -3.63
N ASP A 509 -20.63 12.49 -4.18
CA ASP A 509 -21.30 11.54 -5.08
C ASP A 509 -21.19 10.08 -4.61
N ILE A 510 -20.88 9.84 -3.33
CA ILE A 510 -20.92 8.50 -2.75
C ILE A 510 -22.35 7.95 -2.87
N GLY A 511 -22.47 6.71 -3.35
CA GLY A 511 -23.76 6.05 -3.64
C GLY A 511 -24.53 6.61 -4.84
N ARG A 512 -24.09 7.72 -5.46
CA ARG A 512 -24.80 8.37 -6.57
C ARG A 512 -24.71 7.61 -7.90
N SER A 513 -23.69 6.76 -8.06
CA SER A 513 -23.53 5.88 -9.21
C SER A 513 -24.64 4.82 -9.33
N TYR A 514 -25.39 4.54 -8.26
CA TYR A 514 -26.56 3.63 -8.30
C TYR A 514 -27.82 4.29 -8.89
N HIS A 515 -27.93 5.62 -8.85
CA HIS A 515 -29.01 6.39 -9.48
C HIS A 515 -28.77 6.68 -10.97
N ARG A 516 -27.70 6.12 -11.57
CA ARG A 516 -27.43 6.23 -13.00
C ARG A 516 -28.04 5.04 -13.74
N PRO A 517 -28.55 5.23 -14.96
CA PRO A 517 -29.00 4.11 -15.78
C PRO A 517 -27.87 3.08 -15.89
N ARG A 518 -28.27 1.82 -15.80
CA ARG A 518 -27.36 0.68 -15.96
C ARG A 518 -26.66 0.84 -17.32
N PRO A 519 -25.34 0.59 -17.42
CA PRO A 519 -24.71 0.55 -18.73
C PRO A 519 -25.57 -0.37 -19.62
N HIS A 520 -26.01 0.14 -20.77
CA HIS A 520 -26.79 -0.55 -21.81
C HIS A 520 -28.33 -0.54 -21.72
N GLU A 521 -28.93 0.29 -20.86
CA GLU A 521 -30.35 0.67 -21.00
C GLU A 521 -30.45 2.02 -21.74
N PRO A 522 -31.47 2.24 -22.61
CA PRO A 522 -31.68 3.54 -23.25
C PRO A 522 -31.84 4.64 -22.20
N LEU A 523 -31.25 5.80 -22.46
CA LEU A 523 -31.34 6.96 -21.57
C LEU A 523 -32.80 7.44 -21.44
N ARG A 524 -33.38 7.39 -20.25
CA ARG A 524 -34.76 7.83 -20.00
C ARG A 524 -34.82 9.33 -19.79
N VAL A 525 -35.42 10.03 -20.74
CA VAL A 525 -35.48 11.49 -20.79
C VAL A 525 -36.83 11.98 -20.29
N GLY A 526 -36.82 12.83 -19.26
CA GLY A 526 -37.96 13.64 -18.88
C GLY A 526 -37.84 15.02 -19.51
N VAL A 527 -38.95 15.60 -19.95
CA VAL A 527 -38.95 16.92 -20.61
C VAL A 527 -39.86 17.86 -19.87
N LEU A 528 -39.33 18.97 -19.39
CA LEU A 528 -40.11 20.09 -18.87
C LEU A 528 -40.22 21.15 -19.96
N GLY A 529 -41.42 21.46 -20.43
CA GLY A 529 -41.60 22.44 -21.50
C GLY A 529 -42.98 23.07 -21.56
N SER A 530 -43.02 24.34 -21.98
CA SER A 530 -44.23 25.17 -21.96
C SER A 530 -44.52 25.89 -23.27
N THR A 531 -43.73 25.60 -24.31
CA THR A 531 -43.85 26.16 -25.66
C THR A 531 -44.40 25.14 -26.65
N ASN A 532 -44.20 25.38 -27.96
CA ASN A 532 -44.54 24.44 -29.02
C ASN A 532 -43.56 23.26 -29.11
N GLY A 533 -42.44 23.23 -28.38
CA GLY A 533 -41.52 22.09 -28.33
C GLY A 533 -40.85 21.74 -29.66
N THR A 534 -40.17 22.70 -30.28
CA THR A 534 -39.35 22.48 -31.49
C THR A 534 -38.18 21.54 -31.21
N ASP A 535 -37.49 21.72 -30.08
CA ASP A 535 -36.31 20.90 -29.74
C ASP A 535 -36.69 19.47 -29.36
N LEU A 536 -37.87 19.28 -28.77
CA LEU A 536 -38.43 17.95 -28.52
C LEU A 536 -38.58 17.16 -29.84
N ALA A 537 -38.95 17.83 -30.94
CA ALA A 537 -39.07 17.16 -32.23
C ALA A 537 -37.71 16.69 -32.76
N ALA A 538 -36.64 17.47 -32.54
CA ALA A 538 -35.29 17.11 -32.93
C ALA A 538 -34.75 15.93 -32.10
N VAL A 539 -34.95 15.94 -30.77
CA VAL A 539 -34.56 14.84 -29.89
C VAL A 539 -35.27 13.54 -30.28
N LEU A 540 -36.59 13.60 -30.49
CA LEU A 540 -37.37 12.43 -30.91
C LEU A 540 -36.97 11.94 -32.31
N GLY A 541 -36.66 12.86 -33.23
CA GLY A 541 -36.15 12.52 -34.56
C GLY A 541 -34.77 11.84 -34.51
N ALA A 542 -33.92 12.22 -33.56
CA ALA A 542 -32.64 11.56 -33.34
C ALA A 542 -32.80 10.16 -32.75
N ILE A 543 -33.81 9.95 -31.90
CA ILE A 543 -34.16 8.64 -31.30
C ILE A 543 -34.72 7.68 -32.36
N ASP A 544 -35.74 8.11 -33.11
CA ASP A 544 -36.40 7.27 -34.13
C ASP A 544 -35.57 7.13 -35.42
N GLY A 545 -34.51 7.93 -35.53
CA GLY A 545 -33.57 7.91 -36.62
C GLY A 545 -34.03 8.66 -37.88
N THR A 546 -35.06 9.49 -37.80
CA THR A 546 -35.48 10.40 -38.89
C THR A 546 -34.61 11.65 -38.99
N LEU A 547 -33.87 12.00 -37.93
CA LEU A 547 -32.85 13.05 -37.90
C LEU A 547 -31.47 12.42 -37.67
N ARG A 548 -30.54 12.61 -38.64
CA ARG A 548 -29.13 12.22 -38.49
C ARG A 548 -28.29 13.47 -38.22
N VAL A 549 -27.71 13.54 -37.03
CA VAL A 549 -26.73 14.57 -36.67
C VAL A 549 -25.34 13.97 -36.90
N ARG A 550 -24.57 14.56 -37.84
CA ARG A 550 -23.17 14.18 -38.17
C ARG A 550 -22.97 12.71 -38.58
N ASP A 551 -23.94 12.13 -39.28
CA ASP A 551 -23.92 10.72 -39.72
C ASP A 551 -23.78 9.68 -38.59
N LEU A 552 -24.11 10.06 -37.35
CA LEU A 552 -24.06 9.18 -36.19
C LEU A 552 -25.31 8.27 -36.12
N PRO A 553 -25.19 7.07 -35.51
CA PRO A 553 -26.33 6.15 -35.33
C PRO A 553 -27.44 6.78 -34.48
N PRO A 554 -28.70 6.32 -34.54
CA PRO A 554 -29.79 6.83 -33.71
C PRO A 554 -29.42 6.98 -32.23
N LEU A 555 -30.00 7.99 -31.56
CA LEU A 555 -29.77 8.25 -30.15
C LEU A 555 -30.40 7.13 -29.30
N ASP A 556 -29.59 6.47 -28.46
CA ASP A 556 -30.04 5.37 -27.60
C ASP A 556 -30.78 5.87 -26.34
N ALA A 557 -31.92 6.53 -26.55
CA ALA A 557 -32.70 7.20 -25.52
C ALA A 557 -34.20 7.01 -25.75
N SER A 558 -34.99 7.15 -24.69
CA SER A 558 -36.45 7.19 -24.73
C SER A 558 -36.96 8.42 -24.00
N VAL A 559 -38.07 9.01 -24.43
CA VAL A 559 -38.71 10.10 -23.69
C VAL A 559 -39.85 9.51 -22.87
N GLU A 560 -39.69 9.50 -21.55
CA GLU A 560 -40.62 8.81 -20.63
C GLU A 560 -41.80 9.70 -20.21
N VAL A 561 -41.59 11.01 -20.16
CA VAL A 561 -42.63 11.97 -19.76
C VAL A 561 -42.34 13.37 -20.29
N VAL A 562 -43.40 14.05 -20.71
CA VAL A 562 -43.38 15.49 -21.02
C VAL A 562 -44.31 16.20 -20.05
N ILE A 563 -43.76 17.13 -19.27
CA ILE A 563 -44.48 17.87 -18.24
C ILE A 563 -44.53 19.35 -18.62
N SER A 564 -45.73 19.93 -18.54
CA SER A 564 -45.92 21.37 -18.72
C SER A 564 -46.67 21.98 -17.55
N ASN A 565 -46.38 23.25 -17.26
CA ASN A 565 -47.21 24.06 -16.38
C ASN A 565 -48.45 24.64 -17.10
N ARG A 566 -48.53 24.51 -18.42
CA ARG A 566 -49.64 25.00 -19.27
C ARG A 566 -50.37 23.83 -19.93
N SER A 567 -51.68 23.71 -19.69
CA SER A 567 -52.50 22.64 -20.28
C SER A 567 -52.59 22.68 -21.80
N GLY A 568 -52.53 23.88 -22.40
CA GLY A 568 -52.56 24.11 -23.85
C GLY A 568 -51.18 24.36 -24.49
N ALA A 569 -50.09 23.84 -23.91
CA ALA A 569 -48.78 23.92 -24.55
C ALA A 569 -48.69 22.90 -25.72
N GLY A 570 -48.32 23.36 -26.92
CA GLY A 570 -48.22 22.50 -28.10
C GLY A 570 -47.22 21.34 -27.96
N ILE A 571 -46.26 21.45 -27.02
CA ILE A 571 -45.36 20.34 -26.68
C ILE A 571 -46.10 19.12 -26.10
N LEU A 572 -47.21 19.32 -25.37
CA LEU A 572 -48.03 18.22 -24.85
C LEU A 572 -48.77 17.49 -25.97
N ASP A 573 -49.25 18.23 -26.97
CA ASP A 573 -49.94 17.62 -28.13
C ASP A 573 -48.95 16.80 -28.97
N LYS A 574 -47.71 17.27 -29.14
CA LYS A 574 -46.64 16.51 -29.78
C LYS A 574 -46.27 15.24 -29.03
N ALA A 575 -46.25 15.28 -27.68
CA ALA A 575 -46.01 14.11 -26.86
C ALA A 575 -47.13 13.07 -27.02
N ARG A 576 -48.40 13.49 -26.93
CA ARG A 576 -49.58 12.63 -27.12
C ARG A 576 -49.61 11.98 -28.49
N ALA A 577 -49.27 12.73 -29.55
CA ALA A 577 -49.24 12.22 -30.92
C ALA A 577 -48.22 11.08 -31.11
N ARG A 578 -47.23 10.95 -30.23
CA ARG A 578 -46.23 9.88 -30.22
C ARG A 578 -46.40 8.87 -29.08
N GLY A 579 -47.52 8.91 -28.38
CA GLY A 579 -47.82 7.98 -27.27
C GLY A 579 -46.98 8.21 -26.01
N ILE A 580 -46.33 9.38 -25.88
CA ILE A 580 -45.52 9.72 -24.71
C ILE A 580 -46.44 10.31 -23.62
N PRO A 581 -46.31 9.90 -22.35
CA PRO A 581 -47.04 10.50 -21.24
C PRO A 581 -46.90 12.03 -21.20
N ALA A 582 -48.04 12.73 -21.25
CA ALA A 582 -48.11 14.19 -21.34
C ALA A 582 -48.86 14.74 -20.13
N LEU A 583 -48.12 15.22 -19.13
CA LEU A 583 -48.65 15.66 -17.85
C LEU A 583 -48.78 17.18 -17.79
N HIS A 584 -49.94 17.65 -17.36
CA HIS A 584 -50.13 19.04 -16.95
C HIS A 584 -50.01 19.12 -15.43
N VAL A 585 -48.95 19.79 -14.94
CA VAL A 585 -48.75 20.07 -13.52
C VAL A 585 -48.97 21.57 -13.31
N PRO A 586 -50.22 22.01 -13.06
CA PRO A 586 -50.51 23.42 -12.88
C PRO A 586 -49.87 23.95 -11.60
N ARG A 587 -49.34 25.17 -11.67
CA ARG A 587 -49.03 25.94 -10.47
C ARG A 587 -50.34 26.42 -9.86
N VAL A 588 -50.62 26.05 -8.62
CA VAL A 588 -51.89 26.44 -7.99
C VAL A 588 -51.80 27.90 -7.55
N ARG A 589 -52.52 28.79 -8.24
CA ARG A 589 -52.87 30.11 -7.69
C ARG A 589 -54.24 30.00 -7.03
N VAL A 590 -54.29 29.92 -5.71
CA VAL A 590 -55.57 29.97 -4.99
C VAL A 590 -56.00 31.43 -4.87
N SER A 591 -57.31 31.66 -4.93
CA SER A 591 -58.01 32.92 -4.69
C SER A 591 -57.46 33.68 -3.47
N PRO A 592 -57.69 35.02 -3.37
CA PRO A 592 -57.19 35.82 -2.26
C PRO A 592 -57.60 35.20 -0.91
N GLY A 593 -56.62 34.66 -0.16
CA GLY A 593 -56.81 34.06 1.16
C GLY A 593 -56.51 32.55 1.31
N GLY A 594 -56.18 31.82 0.24
CA GLY A 594 -55.66 30.44 0.36
C GLY A 594 -54.15 30.38 0.65
N PRO A 595 -53.61 29.27 1.20
CA PRO A 595 -52.17 29.11 1.30
C PRO A 595 -51.55 29.11 -0.10
N PHE A 596 -50.56 29.98 -0.32
CA PHE A 596 -49.78 30.01 -1.55
C PHE A 596 -48.89 28.77 -1.61
N GLU A 597 -48.92 28.05 -2.73
CA GLU A 597 -47.95 27.00 -3.00
C GLU A 597 -46.54 27.63 -3.12
N SER A 598 -45.64 27.20 -2.26
CA SER A 598 -44.24 27.63 -2.29
C SER A 598 -43.51 27.06 -3.52
N ARG A 599 -42.42 27.70 -3.95
CA ARG A 599 -41.55 27.19 -5.04
C ARG A 599 -41.09 25.75 -4.74
N GLU A 600 -40.78 25.48 -3.48
CA GLU A 600 -40.36 24.16 -2.99
C GLU A 600 -41.47 23.11 -3.07
N GLU A 601 -42.72 23.45 -2.72
CA GLU A 601 -43.85 22.52 -2.84
C GLU A 601 -44.20 22.21 -4.30
N TYR A 602 -44.17 23.22 -5.16
CA TYR A 602 -44.32 23.00 -6.60
C TYR A 602 -43.17 22.16 -7.17
N GLY A 603 -41.94 22.40 -6.69
CA GLY A 603 -40.77 21.58 -7.01
C GLY A 603 -40.95 20.11 -6.64
N ARG A 604 -41.56 19.82 -5.48
CA ARG A 604 -41.86 18.44 -5.06
C ARG A 604 -42.82 17.74 -6.02
N LYS A 605 -43.86 18.43 -6.50
CA LYS A 605 -44.77 17.86 -7.52
C LYS A 605 -44.07 17.54 -8.84
N LEU A 606 -43.12 18.38 -9.24
CA LEU A 606 -42.29 18.10 -10.41
C LEU A 606 -41.38 16.89 -10.18
N ILE A 607 -40.77 16.78 -8.99
CA ILE A 607 -39.97 15.62 -8.59
C ILE A 607 -40.83 14.35 -8.60
N ASP A 608 -42.00 14.35 -7.97
CA ASP A 608 -42.89 13.19 -7.93
C ASP A 608 -43.31 12.73 -9.34
N ALA A 609 -43.60 13.69 -10.23
CA ALA A 609 -43.97 13.40 -11.61
C ALA A 609 -42.80 12.90 -12.47
N LEU A 610 -41.57 13.34 -12.20
CA LEU A 610 -40.37 12.85 -12.90
C LEU A 610 -39.88 11.50 -12.33
N ASP A 611 -39.90 11.35 -11.01
CA ASP A 611 -39.50 10.13 -10.29
C ASP A 611 -40.49 8.99 -10.60
N GLY A 612 -41.78 9.27 -10.73
CA GLY A 612 -42.81 8.28 -11.10
C GLY A 612 -42.66 7.70 -12.52
N HIS A 613 -41.78 8.27 -13.34
CA HIS A 613 -41.44 7.83 -14.69
C HIS A 613 -39.97 7.40 -14.82
N ASP A 614 -39.28 7.20 -13.70
CA ASP A 614 -37.88 6.78 -13.62
C ASP A 614 -36.92 7.59 -14.54
N VAL A 615 -37.11 8.91 -14.61
CA VAL A 615 -36.32 9.78 -15.49
C VAL A 615 -34.84 9.77 -15.12
N ASP A 616 -33.96 9.59 -16.11
CA ASP A 616 -32.49 9.61 -16.00
C ASP A 616 -31.91 11.03 -16.20
N VAL A 617 -32.44 11.80 -17.15
CA VAL A 617 -32.04 13.19 -17.45
C VAL A 617 -33.27 14.03 -17.78
N VAL A 618 -33.28 15.28 -17.35
CA VAL A 618 -34.34 16.26 -17.56
C VAL A 618 -33.89 17.27 -18.60
N LEU A 619 -34.69 17.50 -19.64
CA LEU A 619 -34.49 18.59 -20.60
C LEU A 619 -35.44 19.74 -20.31
N LEU A 620 -34.92 20.96 -20.25
CA LEU A 620 -35.72 22.17 -20.22
C LEU A 620 -35.92 22.66 -21.66
N VAL A 621 -37.10 22.40 -22.21
CA VAL A 621 -37.48 22.78 -23.58
C VAL A 621 -38.49 23.92 -23.49
N GLY A 622 -37.98 25.14 -23.24
CA GLY A 622 -38.80 26.33 -23.06
C GLY A 622 -39.80 26.21 -21.90
N PHE A 623 -39.33 25.78 -20.72
CA PHE A 623 -40.20 25.63 -19.54
C PHE A 623 -40.64 26.98 -18.93
N MET A 624 -39.93 28.06 -19.26
CA MET A 624 -40.24 29.45 -18.86
C MET A 624 -40.40 29.66 -17.35
N GLN A 625 -39.77 28.82 -16.51
CA GLN A 625 -39.82 28.90 -15.05
C GLN A 625 -38.44 28.58 -14.47
N ILE A 626 -38.06 29.32 -13.42
CA ILE A 626 -36.84 29.02 -12.64
C ILE A 626 -37.16 27.87 -11.68
N LEU A 627 -36.43 26.76 -11.83
CA LEU A 627 -36.57 25.58 -10.98
C LEU A 627 -36.21 25.90 -9.52
N ALA A 628 -36.91 25.27 -8.58
CA ALA A 628 -36.62 25.40 -7.16
C ALA A 628 -35.34 24.63 -6.78
N GLY A 629 -34.68 25.05 -5.70
CA GLY A 629 -33.44 24.45 -5.22
C GLY A 629 -33.55 22.93 -5.02
N ASN A 630 -34.68 22.45 -4.46
CA ASN A 630 -34.91 21.01 -4.30
C ASN A 630 -34.94 20.21 -5.61
N VAL A 631 -35.48 20.76 -6.70
CA VAL A 631 -35.48 20.10 -8.02
C VAL A 631 -34.05 20.08 -8.56
N CYS A 632 -33.36 21.21 -8.49
CA CYS A 632 -31.96 21.34 -8.90
C CYS A 632 -31.03 20.43 -8.10
N ASP A 633 -31.30 20.17 -6.82
CA ASP A 633 -30.52 19.26 -5.99
C ASP A 633 -30.85 17.79 -6.27
N ARG A 634 -32.15 17.43 -6.40
CA ARG A 634 -32.59 16.06 -6.75
C ARG A 634 -32.06 15.62 -8.11
N TYR A 635 -32.10 16.52 -9.09
CA TYR A 635 -31.65 16.30 -10.46
C TYR A 635 -30.34 17.03 -10.77
N LYS A 636 -29.51 17.26 -9.76
CA LYS A 636 -28.23 17.98 -9.94
C LYS A 636 -27.40 17.29 -11.02
N TRP A 637 -26.84 18.07 -11.95
CA TRP A 637 -26.09 17.53 -13.11
C TRP A 637 -26.89 16.59 -14.03
N ARG A 638 -28.23 16.63 -13.94
CA ARG A 638 -29.16 15.84 -14.75
C ARG A 638 -30.21 16.73 -15.40
N ILE A 639 -30.14 18.06 -15.23
CA ILE A 639 -31.04 19.00 -15.89
C ILE A 639 -30.24 19.74 -16.96
N LEU A 640 -30.61 19.59 -18.22
CA LEU A 640 -30.00 20.28 -19.35
C LEU A 640 -30.94 21.38 -19.83
N ASN A 641 -30.42 22.58 -19.93
CA ASN A 641 -31.11 23.73 -20.50
C ASN A 641 -30.36 24.22 -21.74
N VAL A 642 -31.09 24.75 -22.72
CA VAL A 642 -30.51 25.46 -23.86
C VAL A 642 -30.76 26.96 -23.70
N HIS A 643 -29.71 27.74 -23.92
CA HIS A 643 -29.76 29.20 -23.93
C HIS A 643 -29.47 29.72 -25.34
N PRO A 644 -30.25 30.67 -25.90
CA PRO A 644 -30.12 31.16 -27.28
C PRO A 644 -28.98 32.17 -27.48
N SER A 645 -27.86 31.98 -26.78
CA SER A 645 -26.60 32.71 -26.99
C SER A 645 -25.39 31.83 -26.68
N LEU A 646 -24.19 32.37 -26.89
CA LEU A 646 -22.92 31.74 -26.48
C LEU A 646 -22.55 32.17 -25.04
N LEU A 647 -23.05 31.45 -24.03
CA LEU A 647 -22.73 31.73 -22.63
C LEU A 647 -21.20 31.76 -22.39
N PRO A 648 -20.70 32.65 -21.50
CA PRO A 648 -21.48 33.52 -20.60
C PRO A 648 -22.00 34.82 -21.24
N ALA A 649 -21.77 35.08 -22.52
CA ALA A 649 -22.27 36.29 -23.18
C ALA A 649 -23.80 36.28 -23.28
N HIS A 650 -24.45 37.41 -23.01
CA HIS A 650 -25.91 37.59 -23.05
C HIS A 650 -26.69 36.60 -22.16
N ALA A 651 -26.11 36.23 -21.00
CA ALA A 651 -26.79 35.40 -20.00
C ALA A 651 -28.02 36.13 -19.41
N GLY A 652 -29.08 35.38 -19.11
CA GLY A 652 -30.30 35.90 -18.48
C GLY A 652 -31.28 36.63 -19.40
N GLY A 653 -30.92 36.88 -20.67
CA GLY A 653 -31.87 37.39 -21.66
C GLY A 653 -32.83 36.29 -22.14
N MET A 654 -34.00 36.67 -22.64
CA MET A 654 -35.00 35.72 -23.16
C MET A 654 -35.42 36.05 -24.59
N ASP A 655 -35.64 35.00 -25.38
CA ASP A 655 -36.32 35.09 -26.67
C ASP A 655 -35.67 36.12 -27.64
N THR A 656 -36.47 36.89 -28.38
CA THR A 656 -36.00 37.85 -29.39
C THR A 656 -35.09 38.96 -28.82
N ASP A 657 -35.17 39.23 -27.52
CA ASP A 657 -34.41 40.31 -26.87
C ASP A 657 -32.91 39.99 -26.83
N VAL A 658 -32.53 38.73 -26.59
CA VAL A 658 -31.12 38.26 -26.67
C VAL A 658 -30.53 38.51 -28.06
N HIS A 659 -31.31 38.25 -29.12
CA HIS A 659 -30.85 38.44 -30.48
C HIS A 659 -30.73 39.93 -30.86
N ALA A 660 -31.62 40.77 -30.32
CA ALA A 660 -31.51 42.22 -30.45
C ALA A 660 -30.26 42.76 -29.73
N GLU A 661 -29.93 42.24 -28.54
CA GLU A 661 -28.73 42.59 -27.77
C GLU A 661 -27.45 42.16 -28.50
N VAL A 662 -27.40 40.95 -29.06
CA VAL A 662 -26.28 40.47 -29.90
C VAL A 662 -26.05 41.39 -31.10
N LEU A 663 -27.12 41.80 -31.80
CA LEU A 663 -27.02 42.72 -32.94
C LEU A 663 -26.59 44.12 -32.52
N ALA A 664 -27.12 44.63 -31.40
CA ALA A 664 -26.76 45.94 -30.85
C ALA A 664 -25.30 45.98 -30.37
N ALA A 665 -24.78 44.87 -29.85
CA ALA A 665 -23.38 44.71 -29.46
C ALA A 665 -22.42 44.60 -30.66
N GLY A 666 -22.94 44.49 -31.90
CA GLY A 666 -22.14 44.41 -33.12
C GLY A 666 -21.36 43.10 -33.25
N GLU A 667 -21.85 42.01 -32.65
CA GLU A 667 -21.18 40.72 -32.69
C GLU A 667 -21.17 40.13 -34.10
N THR A 668 -20.10 39.41 -34.42
CA THR A 668 -19.92 38.75 -35.73
C THR A 668 -20.31 37.28 -35.72
N GLU A 669 -20.49 36.70 -34.52
CA GLU A 669 -20.97 35.35 -34.29
C GLU A 669 -22.00 35.34 -33.17
N SER A 670 -22.98 34.44 -33.27
CA SER A 670 -23.93 34.10 -32.21
C SER A 670 -24.09 32.58 -32.17
N GLY A 671 -25.08 32.07 -31.44
CA GLY A 671 -25.31 30.64 -31.35
C GLY A 671 -26.19 30.24 -30.19
N CYS A 672 -26.17 28.95 -29.85
CA CYS A 672 -26.86 28.42 -28.69
C CYS A 672 -25.89 27.65 -27.79
N THR A 673 -26.22 27.61 -26.49
CA THR A 673 -25.45 26.91 -25.47
C THR A 673 -26.33 25.94 -24.71
N VAL A 674 -25.99 24.65 -24.70
CA VAL A 674 -26.59 23.67 -23.78
C VAL A 674 -25.74 23.58 -22.52
N HIS A 675 -26.35 23.79 -21.36
CA HIS A 675 -25.69 23.84 -20.05
C HIS A 675 -26.50 23.13 -18.98
N PHE A 676 -25.88 22.88 -17.82
CA PHE A 676 -26.64 22.38 -16.68
C PHE A 676 -27.48 23.50 -16.06
N ALA A 677 -28.74 23.21 -15.75
CA ALA A 677 -29.56 24.13 -14.99
C ALA A 677 -29.17 24.07 -13.51
N GLU A 678 -29.01 25.23 -12.89
CA GLU A 678 -28.90 25.43 -11.46
C GLU A 678 -30.05 26.32 -10.99
N GLU A 679 -30.19 26.55 -9.67
CA GLU A 679 -31.17 27.51 -9.18
C GLU A 679 -30.86 28.94 -9.66
N THR A 680 -29.56 29.27 -9.79
CA THR A 680 -29.12 30.51 -10.42
C THR A 680 -29.22 30.37 -11.94
N VAL A 681 -29.89 31.33 -12.57
CA VAL A 681 -30.15 31.33 -14.02
C VAL A 681 -28.82 31.39 -14.79
N ASP A 682 -28.67 30.50 -15.77
CA ASP A 682 -27.53 30.41 -16.71
C ASP A 682 -26.13 30.34 -16.06
N SER A 683 -26.04 29.98 -14.77
CA SER A 683 -24.77 29.88 -14.05
C SER A 683 -24.08 28.52 -14.21
N GLY A 684 -24.83 27.51 -14.61
CA GLY A 684 -24.30 26.16 -14.70
C GLY A 684 -23.33 25.98 -15.87
N PRO A 685 -22.35 25.07 -15.76
CA PRO A 685 -21.36 24.84 -16.79
C PRO A 685 -22.00 24.36 -18.10
N TYR A 686 -21.49 24.88 -19.22
CA TYR A 686 -21.99 24.51 -20.54
C TYR A 686 -21.30 23.27 -21.11
N LEU A 687 -22.09 22.40 -21.75
CA LEU A 687 -21.67 21.14 -22.36
C LEU A 687 -21.39 21.30 -23.86
N VAL A 688 -22.30 21.97 -24.56
CA VAL A 688 -22.28 22.12 -26.02
C VAL A 688 -22.54 23.56 -26.38
N GLN A 689 -21.77 24.09 -27.32
CA GLN A 689 -22.05 25.35 -27.99
C GLN A 689 -22.05 25.12 -29.49
N ARG A 690 -23.06 25.66 -30.16
CA ARG A 690 -23.14 25.69 -31.62
C ARG A 690 -23.20 27.14 -32.06
N ARG A 691 -22.43 27.48 -33.08
CA ARG A 691 -22.26 28.86 -33.54
C ARG A 691 -22.89 29.05 -34.91
N CYS A 692 -23.37 30.26 -35.17
CA CYS A 692 -23.74 30.73 -36.49
C CYS A 692 -23.21 32.15 -36.73
N PRO A 693 -22.91 32.51 -37.99
CA PRO A 693 -22.51 33.88 -38.32
C PRO A 693 -23.66 34.85 -38.05
N VAL A 694 -23.30 36.07 -37.65
CA VAL A 694 -24.20 37.24 -37.66
C VAL A 694 -23.82 38.07 -38.89
N TYR A 695 -24.82 38.54 -39.64
CA TYR A 695 -24.65 39.37 -40.82
C TYR A 695 -25.14 40.80 -40.52
N PRO A 696 -24.28 41.73 -40.06
CA PRO A 696 -24.70 43.02 -39.49
C PRO A 696 -25.47 43.95 -40.44
N ARG A 697 -25.40 43.69 -41.75
CA ARG A 697 -26.11 44.48 -42.79
C ARG A 697 -27.36 43.78 -43.34
N ARG A 698 -27.67 42.56 -42.90
CA ARG A 698 -28.74 41.71 -43.45
C ARG A 698 -29.64 41.11 -42.37
N ASP A 699 -29.12 40.86 -41.18
CA ASP A 699 -29.89 40.23 -40.10
C ASP A 699 -30.72 41.26 -39.31
N ASP A 700 -31.98 40.92 -39.06
CA ASP A 700 -32.76 41.45 -37.95
C ASP A 700 -32.87 40.39 -36.84
N ALA A 701 -33.43 40.77 -35.68
CA ALA A 701 -33.50 39.87 -34.53
C ALA A 701 -34.34 38.60 -34.80
N ALA A 702 -35.32 38.66 -35.72
CA ALA A 702 -36.14 37.52 -36.09
C ALA A 702 -35.37 36.53 -37.00
N ALA A 703 -34.63 37.05 -37.98
CA ALA A 703 -33.79 36.25 -38.87
C ALA A 703 -32.62 35.60 -38.13
N LEU A 704 -32.04 36.29 -37.13
CA LEU A 704 -31.01 35.72 -36.27
C LEU A 704 -31.60 34.64 -35.33
N LYS A 705 -32.78 34.89 -34.75
CA LYS A 705 -33.51 33.93 -33.92
C LYS A 705 -33.79 32.63 -34.66
N GLU A 706 -34.31 32.70 -35.89
CA GLU A 706 -34.60 31.51 -36.71
C GLU A 706 -33.32 30.68 -36.95
N ARG A 707 -32.19 31.35 -37.19
CA ARG A 707 -30.89 30.70 -37.42
C ARG A 707 -30.34 30.04 -36.14
N VAL A 708 -30.45 30.70 -34.99
CA VAL A 708 -30.01 30.14 -33.71
C VAL A 708 -30.90 28.97 -33.29
N GLN A 709 -32.22 29.11 -33.44
CA GLN A 709 -33.20 28.08 -33.08
C GLN A 709 -33.01 26.78 -33.89
N ALA A 710 -32.54 26.88 -35.14
CA ALA A 710 -32.18 25.72 -35.95
C ALA A 710 -31.01 24.89 -35.37
N LEU A 711 -30.17 25.49 -34.51
CA LEU A 711 -29.02 24.83 -33.87
C LEU A 711 -29.37 24.14 -32.55
N GLU A 712 -30.40 24.61 -31.84
CA GLU A 712 -30.75 24.19 -30.47
C GLU A 712 -31.07 22.70 -30.38
N GLY A 713 -31.92 22.21 -31.28
CA GLY A 713 -32.29 20.80 -31.35
C GLY A 713 -31.09 19.86 -31.55
N GLU A 714 -30.18 20.22 -32.45
CA GLU A 714 -28.94 19.43 -32.65
C GLU A 714 -27.99 19.55 -31.46
N ALA A 715 -27.94 20.72 -30.80
CA ALA A 715 -27.12 20.91 -29.61
C ALA A 715 -27.58 20.03 -28.44
N PHE A 716 -28.91 19.86 -28.27
CA PHE A 716 -29.46 18.91 -27.29
C PHE A 716 -29.10 17.46 -27.63
N VAL A 717 -29.18 17.07 -28.90
CA VAL A 717 -28.79 15.71 -29.32
C VAL A 717 -27.30 15.46 -29.05
N ASP A 718 -26.44 16.41 -29.37
CA ASP A 718 -25.01 16.33 -29.05
C ASP A 718 -24.77 16.25 -27.53
N ALA A 719 -25.51 17.04 -26.74
CA ALA A 719 -25.39 17.04 -25.28
C ALA A 719 -25.85 15.71 -24.66
N LEU A 720 -26.94 15.11 -25.16
CA LEU A 720 -27.42 13.80 -24.72
C LEU A 720 -26.44 12.67 -25.11
N ARG A 721 -25.83 12.73 -26.29
CA ARG A 721 -24.77 11.78 -26.67
C ARG A 721 -23.56 11.90 -25.78
N LEU A 722 -23.14 13.13 -25.48
CA LEU A 722 -22.10 13.37 -24.50
C LEU A 722 -22.51 12.83 -23.13
N TYR A 723 -23.77 13.00 -22.73
CA TYR A 723 -24.31 12.46 -21.47
C TYR A 723 -24.26 10.93 -21.40
N GLN A 724 -24.52 10.24 -22.52
CA GLN A 724 -24.41 8.78 -22.65
C GLN A 724 -22.94 8.31 -22.64
N ASP A 725 -22.05 9.06 -23.28
CA ASP A 725 -20.61 8.77 -23.31
C ASP A 725 -19.92 9.26 -22.01
N ARG A 726 -19.73 8.35 -21.05
CA ARG A 726 -19.08 8.61 -19.76
C ARG A 726 -17.73 9.32 -19.86
N ARG A 727 -16.95 9.13 -20.94
CA ARG A 727 -15.66 9.80 -21.17
C ARG A 727 -15.83 11.15 -21.87
N GLY A 728 -16.72 11.22 -22.87
CA GLY A 728 -17.05 12.44 -23.61
C GLY A 728 -17.68 13.52 -22.73
N PHE A 729 -18.65 13.12 -21.88
CA PHE A 729 -19.30 13.94 -20.86
C PHE A 729 -18.29 14.73 -20.03
N LEU A 730 -17.35 13.99 -19.44
CA LEU A 730 -16.42 14.52 -18.45
C LEU A 730 -15.34 15.41 -19.09
N THR A 731 -14.91 15.05 -20.30
CA THR A 731 -13.97 15.86 -21.08
C THR A 731 -14.59 17.20 -21.47
N ALA A 732 -15.88 17.24 -21.77
CA ALA A 732 -16.60 18.47 -22.10
C ALA A 732 -16.76 19.39 -20.88
N VAL A 733 -17.15 18.85 -19.73
CA VAL A 733 -17.30 19.59 -18.46
C VAL A 733 -15.96 20.20 -18.01
N LEU A 734 -14.85 19.47 -18.15
CA LEU A 734 -13.52 19.93 -17.72
C LEU A 734 -12.85 20.91 -18.69
N ARG A 735 -13.09 20.81 -20.01
CA ARG A 735 -12.44 21.68 -21.01
C ARG A 735 -13.06 23.06 -21.16
N LYS A 736 -14.33 23.25 -20.81
CA LYS A 736 -15.10 24.42 -21.26
C LYS A 736 -15.72 25.27 -20.15
N GLY A 737 -15.68 24.86 -18.88
CA GLY A 737 -16.51 25.49 -17.83
C GLY A 737 -15.84 26.33 -16.72
N TYR A 738 -14.52 26.43 -16.62
CA TYR A 738 -13.87 27.11 -15.48
C TYR A 738 -12.99 28.29 -15.91
N ALA A 739 -13.64 29.38 -16.30
CA ALA A 739 -13.02 30.70 -16.48
C ALA A 739 -13.80 31.76 -15.68
N SER A 740 -13.90 31.57 -14.36
CA SER A 740 -14.17 32.65 -13.42
C SER A 740 -13.45 32.33 -12.10
N SER A 741 -13.24 33.36 -11.27
CA SER A 741 -12.26 33.55 -10.18
C SER A 741 -12.04 32.46 -9.12
N SER A 742 -12.59 31.26 -9.28
CA SER A 742 -12.26 30.04 -8.51
C SER A 742 -11.05 29.25 -9.05
N ALA A 743 -10.53 29.60 -10.23
CA ALA A 743 -9.48 28.84 -10.93
C ALA A 743 -8.10 28.82 -10.21
N ALA A 744 -7.78 29.83 -9.38
CA ALA A 744 -6.52 29.85 -8.63
C ALA A 744 -6.45 28.76 -7.54
N GLY A 745 -7.59 28.33 -7.01
CA GLY A 745 -7.66 27.24 -6.02
C GLY A 745 -7.63 25.85 -6.63
N VAL A 746 -7.99 25.70 -7.90
CA VAL A 746 -8.11 24.40 -8.58
C VAL A 746 -6.88 24.08 -9.43
N LEU A 747 -6.25 25.07 -10.08
CA LEU A 747 -5.00 24.86 -10.83
C LEU A 747 -3.79 24.55 -9.92
N ALA A 748 -3.81 25.00 -8.66
CA ALA A 748 -2.82 24.57 -7.66
C ALA A 748 -3.08 23.13 -7.13
N GLY A 749 -4.27 22.57 -7.39
CA GLY A 749 -4.69 21.24 -6.93
C GLY A 749 -4.79 20.17 -8.03
N LEU A 750 -4.65 20.53 -9.30
CA LEU A 750 -4.68 19.62 -10.45
C LEU A 750 -3.31 19.62 -11.14
N GLY A 751 -2.40 18.77 -10.68
CA GLY A 751 -1.13 18.52 -11.39
C GLY A 751 -1.36 17.92 -12.78
N ALA A 752 -1.50 18.75 -13.80
CA ALA A 752 -1.54 18.33 -15.20
C ALA A 752 -0.13 18.39 -15.83
N PRO A 753 0.33 17.33 -16.52
CA PRO A 753 1.54 17.36 -17.33
C PRO A 753 1.28 18.14 -18.65
N GLY A 754 2.32 18.82 -19.12
CA GLY A 754 2.25 19.90 -20.12
C GLY A 754 1.54 19.60 -21.45
N ILE A 755 0.73 20.57 -21.86
CA ILE A 755 0.43 20.85 -23.27
C ILE A 755 0.88 22.29 -23.50
N VAL A 756 1.99 22.47 -24.21
CA VAL A 756 2.49 23.77 -24.67
C VAL A 756 1.82 24.07 -26.03
N PRO A 757 1.16 25.22 -26.23
CA PRO A 757 0.75 25.66 -27.56
C PRO A 757 1.97 26.10 -28.39
N PRO A 758 1.94 26.00 -29.73
CA PRO A 758 3.09 26.34 -30.56
C PRO A 758 3.35 27.85 -30.51
N LEU A 759 4.56 28.25 -30.10
CA LEU A 759 5.01 29.63 -30.18
C LEU A 759 5.64 29.90 -31.55
N ALA A 760 5.19 30.98 -32.17
CA ALA A 760 5.63 31.48 -33.44
C ALA A 760 7.10 31.94 -33.40
N ASP A 761 7.77 31.75 -34.53
CA ASP A 761 9.12 32.21 -34.84
C ASP A 761 9.19 33.75 -34.84
N PRO A 762 10.24 34.35 -34.28
CA PRO A 762 10.96 35.32 -35.09
C PRO A 762 12.47 35.24 -34.90
N ALA A 763 13.15 34.78 -35.95
CA ALA A 763 14.44 35.32 -36.34
C ALA A 763 14.35 36.84 -36.54
N SER A 764 15.03 37.63 -35.70
CA SER A 764 15.73 38.84 -36.15
C SER A 764 16.69 39.39 -35.08
N SER A 765 17.88 39.75 -35.55
CA SER A 765 18.87 40.69 -35.00
C SER A 765 19.98 40.13 -34.09
N ALA A 766 21.06 39.73 -34.76
CA ALA A 766 22.43 39.71 -34.25
C ALA A 766 22.99 41.13 -34.02
N ALA A 767 23.92 41.30 -33.06
CA ALA A 767 25.31 41.77 -33.28
C ALA A 767 26.00 42.37 -32.03
N GLY A 768 27.28 41.96 -31.83
CA GLY A 768 28.35 42.71 -31.15
C GLY A 768 28.54 42.42 -29.65
N ALA A 769 29.72 42.24 -29.06
CA ALA A 769 31.12 42.24 -29.51
C ALA A 769 31.98 41.60 -28.39
N ALA A 770 33.18 41.13 -28.72
CA ALA A 770 34.15 40.47 -27.84
C ALA A 770 35.23 41.42 -27.27
N ASP A 771 36.11 40.84 -26.43
CA ASP A 771 37.36 41.31 -25.78
C ASP A 771 37.25 42.09 -24.45
N ALA A 772 38.09 41.91 -23.41
CA ALA A 772 39.23 41.02 -23.13
C ALA A 772 39.67 41.14 -21.63
N ALA A 773 40.52 40.21 -21.20
CA ALA A 773 41.59 40.32 -20.17
C ALA A 773 41.34 39.91 -18.69
N ALA A 774 42.08 38.84 -18.36
CA ALA A 774 42.57 38.27 -17.11
C ALA A 774 42.79 39.14 -15.85
N GLY A 775 42.57 38.50 -14.68
CA GLY A 775 43.14 38.86 -13.38
C GLY A 775 42.63 37.89 -12.30
N GLY A 776 43.52 37.17 -11.60
CA GLY A 776 43.17 36.10 -10.66
C GLY A 776 42.79 36.55 -9.24
N GLY A 777 42.35 35.58 -8.43
CA GLY A 777 42.24 35.71 -6.98
C GLY A 777 40.95 35.14 -6.38
N GLU A 778 41.14 34.07 -5.61
CA GLU A 778 40.36 33.63 -4.43
C GLU A 778 38.98 32.97 -4.59
N GLU A 779 38.85 31.93 -3.77
CA GLU A 779 37.70 31.06 -3.55
C GLU A 779 36.49 31.87 -3.06
N GLY A 780 35.39 31.78 -3.80
CA GLY A 780 34.09 32.32 -3.42
C GLY A 780 33.00 31.32 -3.78
N GLU A 781 32.15 31.02 -2.79
CA GLU A 781 30.88 30.33 -2.94
C GLU A 781 30.11 30.87 -4.15
N ASP A 782 29.55 30.00 -5.01
CA ASP A 782 28.59 30.50 -5.98
C ASP A 782 27.37 29.59 -6.18
N ALA A 783 26.24 30.29 -6.21
CA ALA A 783 24.89 29.81 -6.28
C ALA A 783 24.57 29.35 -7.71
N GLY A 784 24.03 28.14 -7.86
CA GLY A 784 23.63 27.61 -9.16
C GLY A 784 22.30 28.17 -9.67
N ALA A 785 22.24 29.47 -9.96
CA ALA A 785 21.21 30.05 -10.82
C ALA A 785 21.74 30.06 -12.26
N GLY A 786 21.03 29.42 -13.20
CA GLY A 786 21.35 29.54 -14.62
C GLY A 786 21.16 30.97 -15.14
N PRO A 787 21.57 31.30 -16.38
CA PRO A 787 21.69 32.67 -16.89
C PRO A 787 20.42 33.53 -16.91
N ASP A 788 19.25 32.99 -16.56
CA ASP A 788 17.96 33.69 -16.50
C ASP A 788 17.15 33.39 -15.21
N GLY A 789 17.79 32.91 -14.14
CA GLY A 789 17.10 32.54 -12.89
C GLY A 789 16.31 31.22 -12.98
N ALA A 790 16.54 30.42 -14.01
CA ALA A 790 16.01 29.06 -14.14
C ALA A 790 16.79 28.06 -13.27
N LEU A 791 16.08 27.23 -12.50
CA LEU A 791 16.66 26.12 -11.74
C LEU A 791 17.24 25.07 -12.70
N THR A 792 18.50 24.72 -12.51
CA THR A 792 19.16 23.63 -13.23
C THR A 792 19.33 22.41 -12.32
N TYR A 793 19.52 21.22 -12.90
CA TYR A 793 19.78 20.00 -12.11
C TYR A 793 21.06 20.12 -11.27
N ALA A 794 22.08 20.78 -11.83
CA ALA A 794 23.29 21.17 -11.10
C ALA A 794 23.00 22.19 -9.98
N GLY A 795 22.11 23.16 -10.23
CA GLY A 795 21.64 24.13 -9.23
C GLY A 795 20.79 23.51 -8.12
N ALA A 796 20.17 22.35 -8.36
CA ALA A 796 19.54 21.51 -7.34
C ALA A 796 20.55 20.65 -6.55
N GLY A 797 21.85 20.82 -6.83
CA GLY A 797 22.94 20.17 -6.12
C GLY A 797 23.45 18.88 -6.75
N VAL A 798 22.92 18.46 -7.91
CA VAL A 798 23.26 17.17 -8.58
C VAL A 798 24.07 17.37 -9.87
N SER A 799 25.31 16.88 -9.94
CA SER A 799 26.20 17.06 -11.12
C SER A 799 26.39 15.80 -11.97
N ILE A 800 25.80 15.79 -13.17
CA ILE A 800 25.98 14.72 -14.17
C ILE A 800 27.43 14.62 -14.65
N ASP A 801 28.10 15.75 -14.90
CA ASP A 801 29.51 15.78 -15.35
C ASP A 801 30.48 15.23 -14.31
N THR A 802 30.16 15.39 -13.03
CA THR A 802 30.94 14.81 -11.91
C THR A 802 30.71 13.30 -11.85
N GLY A 803 29.48 12.83 -12.07
CA GLY A 803 29.17 11.41 -12.23
C GLY A 803 29.92 10.76 -13.40
N ASN A 804 29.93 11.40 -14.58
CA ASN A 804 30.65 10.87 -15.75
C ASN A 804 32.17 10.75 -15.51
N ARG A 805 32.79 11.76 -14.86
CA ARG A 805 34.21 11.71 -14.49
C ARG A 805 34.52 10.59 -13.50
N LEU A 806 33.62 10.31 -12.56
CA LEU A 806 33.76 9.17 -11.67
C LEU A 806 33.71 7.85 -12.45
N ILE A 807 32.74 7.67 -13.35
CA ILE A 807 32.63 6.46 -14.20
C ILE A 807 33.94 6.21 -14.95
N ASP A 808 34.54 7.25 -15.54
CA ASP A 808 35.81 7.12 -16.25
C ASP A 808 36.98 6.73 -15.33
N ALA A 809 37.00 7.22 -14.09
CA ALA A 809 38.00 6.85 -13.09
C ALA A 809 37.88 5.40 -12.62
N ILE A 810 36.66 4.84 -12.54
CA ILE A 810 36.42 3.50 -12.00
C ILE A 810 36.38 2.38 -13.05
N LYS A 811 36.24 2.71 -14.35
CA LYS A 811 36.29 1.74 -15.46
C LYS A 811 37.47 0.76 -15.38
N PRO A 812 38.73 1.20 -15.12
CA PRO A 812 39.86 0.28 -14.99
C PRO A 812 39.75 -0.66 -13.78
N LEU A 813 39.14 -0.18 -12.69
CA LEU A 813 38.96 -0.95 -11.45
C LEU A 813 37.98 -2.10 -11.69
N ALA A 814 36.82 -1.83 -12.27
CA ALA A 814 35.85 -2.86 -12.64
C ALA A 814 36.44 -3.86 -13.65
N ALA A 815 37.14 -3.37 -14.69
CA ALA A 815 37.78 -4.24 -15.67
C ALA A 815 38.83 -5.20 -15.05
N SER A 816 39.43 -4.84 -13.92
CA SER A 816 40.37 -5.73 -13.20
C SER A 816 39.71 -6.92 -12.50
N THR A 817 38.37 -6.95 -12.42
CA THR A 817 37.57 -8.03 -11.79
C THR A 817 37.03 -9.04 -12.80
N ARG A 818 37.41 -8.92 -14.08
CA ARG A 818 37.00 -9.83 -15.15
C ARG A 818 37.21 -11.29 -14.79
N ARG A 819 36.22 -12.11 -15.12
CA ARG A 819 36.27 -13.56 -14.94
C ARG A 819 35.49 -14.28 -16.04
N PRO A 820 35.67 -15.61 -16.20
CA PRO A 820 34.76 -16.39 -17.03
C PRO A 820 33.31 -16.10 -16.64
N GLY A 821 32.46 -15.87 -17.64
CA GLY A 821 31.06 -15.53 -17.46
C GLY A 821 30.76 -14.02 -17.51
N ALA A 822 31.69 -13.11 -17.19
CA ALA A 822 31.44 -11.67 -17.21
C ALA A 822 32.68 -10.82 -17.52
N ASP A 823 32.54 -9.91 -18.49
CA ASP A 823 33.61 -9.02 -18.96
C ASP A 823 33.80 -7.75 -18.10
N ALA A 824 33.01 -7.60 -17.01
CA ALA A 824 33.10 -6.49 -16.05
C ALA A 824 33.21 -5.11 -16.73
N GLN A 825 32.32 -4.83 -17.69
CA GLN A 825 32.27 -3.57 -18.41
C GLN A 825 31.20 -2.65 -17.80
N LEU A 826 31.60 -1.45 -17.38
CA LEU A 826 30.68 -0.42 -16.86
C LEU A 826 30.08 0.39 -18.02
N GLY A 827 28.78 0.72 -17.94
CA GLY A 827 28.07 1.57 -18.91
C GLY A 827 26.83 0.96 -19.58
N GLY A 828 26.46 -0.28 -19.24
CA GLY A 828 25.17 -0.88 -19.60
C GLY A 828 24.16 -0.76 -18.45
N PHE A 829 22.86 -0.78 -18.76
CA PHE A 829 21.78 -0.71 -17.75
C PHE A 829 21.68 -1.97 -16.85
N GLY A 830 22.45 -3.03 -17.13
CA GLY A 830 22.50 -4.25 -16.33
C GLY A 830 23.73 -5.11 -16.63
N GLY A 831 24.17 -5.88 -15.64
CA GLY A 831 25.27 -6.84 -15.76
C GLY A 831 24.78 -8.21 -16.27
N LEU A 832 25.48 -8.79 -17.24
CA LEU A 832 25.20 -10.11 -17.79
C LEU A 832 26.23 -11.13 -17.28
N PHE A 833 25.79 -12.35 -17.00
CA PHE A 833 26.67 -13.45 -16.62
C PHE A 833 26.33 -14.76 -17.34
N ASP A 834 27.33 -15.36 -18.00
CA ASP A 834 27.21 -16.64 -18.71
C ASP A 834 27.61 -17.81 -17.78
N LEU A 835 26.59 -18.51 -17.25
CA LEU A 835 26.76 -19.66 -16.36
C LEU A 835 27.38 -20.88 -17.07
N ALA A 836 27.07 -21.07 -18.34
CA ALA A 836 27.57 -22.22 -19.11
C ALA A 836 29.09 -22.13 -19.29
N ARG A 837 29.63 -20.91 -19.51
CA ARG A 837 31.08 -20.66 -19.54
C ARG A 837 31.79 -20.98 -18.22
N CYS A 838 31.07 -21.02 -17.11
CA CYS A 838 31.60 -21.36 -15.78
C CYS A 838 31.44 -22.84 -15.41
N GLY A 839 30.94 -23.66 -16.35
CA GLY A 839 30.83 -25.12 -16.18
C GLY A 839 29.71 -25.56 -15.26
N TYR A 840 28.68 -24.72 -15.07
CA TYR A 840 27.48 -25.09 -14.31
C TYR A 840 26.53 -25.95 -15.15
N SER A 841 25.96 -26.99 -14.53
CA SER A 841 25.05 -27.93 -15.21
C SER A 841 23.60 -27.80 -14.74
N ASP A 842 23.34 -27.83 -13.42
CA ASP A 842 22.03 -27.55 -12.81
C ASP A 842 22.20 -26.48 -11.71
N PRO A 843 22.54 -25.24 -12.10
CA PRO A 843 22.81 -24.18 -11.14
C PRO A 843 21.53 -23.69 -10.48
N VAL A 844 21.60 -23.48 -9.16
CA VAL A 844 20.70 -22.61 -8.40
C VAL A 844 21.43 -21.31 -8.12
N LEU A 845 20.77 -20.19 -8.43
CA LEU A 845 21.30 -18.86 -8.12
C LEU A 845 21.01 -18.50 -6.67
N VAL A 846 22.02 -17.97 -5.99
CA VAL A 846 21.93 -17.48 -4.62
C VAL A 846 22.25 -16.00 -4.63
N SER A 847 21.37 -15.16 -4.10
CA SER A 847 21.60 -13.71 -4.01
C SER A 847 21.73 -13.28 -2.56
N GLY A 848 22.69 -12.39 -2.28
CA GLY A 848 22.88 -11.75 -0.98
C GLY A 848 22.98 -10.24 -1.13
N THR A 849 22.38 -9.51 -0.18
CA THR A 849 22.41 -8.04 -0.12
C THR A 849 22.76 -7.63 1.30
N ASP A 850 23.74 -6.76 1.47
CA ASP A 850 24.06 -6.17 2.77
C ASP A 850 24.75 -4.80 2.61
N GLY A 851 24.90 -4.07 3.72
CA GLY A 851 25.65 -2.82 3.81
C GLY A 851 26.85 -2.92 4.75
N VAL A 852 27.57 -1.81 4.91
CA VAL A 852 28.71 -1.72 5.85
C VAL A 852 28.27 -1.22 7.24
N GLY A 853 27.20 -0.43 7.29
CA GLY A 853 26.67 0.13 8.54
C GLY A 853 27.56 1.21 9.15
N THR A 854 27.60 1.29 10.48
CA THR A 854 28.24 2.42 11.18
C THR A 854 29.77 2.42 11.16
N LYS A 855 30.41 1.38 10.60
CA LYS A 855 31.85 1.39 10.28
C LYS A 855 32.22 2.51 9.29
N LEU A 856 31.27 2.92 8.44
CA LEU A 856 31.42 4.08 7.54
C LEU A 856 31.76 5.38 8.27
N LEU A 857 31.29 5.54 9.52
CA LEU A 857 31.58 6.74 10.30
C LEU A 857 33.03 6.75 10.81
N VAL A 858 33.62 5.57 11.08
CA VAL A 858 35.04 5.44 11.41
C VAL A 858 35.90 5.72 10.18
N ALA A 859 35.51 5.18 9.02
CA ALA A 859 36.19 5.41 7.74
C ALA A 859 36.31 6.90 7.40
N ARG A 860 35.20 7.63 7.59
CA ARG A 860 35.15 9.08 7.39
C ARG A 860 35.98 9.87 8.38
N GLN A 861 35.95 9.49 9.66
CA GLN A 861 36.73 10.17 10.68
C GLN A 861 38.24 9.99 10.44
N ALA A 862 38.66 8.79 10.02
CA ALA A 862 40.06 8.49 9.74
C ALA A 862 40.52 8.92 8.33
N GLY A 863 39.60 9.31 7.44
CA GLY A 863 39.90 9.61 6.03
C GLY A 863 40.36 8.40 5.21
N ILE A 864 39.90 7.19 5.56
CA ILE A 864 40.30 5.93 4.92
C ILE A 864 39.05 5.24 4.36
N HIS A 865 38.84 5.35 3.06
CA HIS A 865 37.61 4.91 2.39
C HIS A 865 37.74 3.58 1.63
N SER A 866 38.96 3.18 1.26
CA SER A 866 39.20 1.99 0.43
C SER A 866 38.92 0.68 1.15
N THR A 867 39.03 0.62 2.47
CA THR A 867 38.80 -0.61 3.23
C THR A 867 37.32 -0.99 3.33
N VAL A 868 36.42 0.01 3.42
CA VAL A 868 34.98 -0.26 3.55
C VAL A 868 34.35 -0.78 2.26
N GLY A 869 34.99 -0.58 1.11
CA GLY A 869 34.59 -1.25 -0.14
C GLY A 869 34.81 -2.77 -0.08
N VAL A 870 35.91 -3.22 0.53
CA VAL A 870 36.17 -4.65 0.75
C VAL A 870 35.17 -5.21 1.76
N ASP A 871 34.89 -4.47 2.84
CA ASP A 871 33.85 -4.83 3.82
C ASP A 871 32.49 -5.06 3.15
N LEU A 872 32.08 -4.15 2.25
CA LEU A 872 30.80 -4.25 1.54
C LEU A 872 30.69 -5.57 0.75
N VAL A 873 31.75 -5.92 0.03
CA VAL A 873 31.81 -7.20 -0.70
C VAL A 873 31.79 -8.37 0.28
N ALA A 874 32.60 -8.32 1.34
CA ALA A 874 32.73 -9.39 2.31
C ALA A 874 31.40 -9.75 2.98
N MET A 875 30.61 -8.74 3.36
CA MET A 875 29.29 -8.95 3.95
C MET A 875 28.35 -9.73 3.02
N CYS A 876 28.39 -9.45 1.71
CA CYS A 876 27.52 -10.13 0.75
C CYS A 876 28.05 -11.51 0.32
N VAL A 877 29.34 -11.61 -0.02
CA VAL A 877 29.90 -12.83 -0.63
C VAL A 877 30.05 -13.96 0.39
N ASN A 878 30.35 -13.63 1.65
CA ASN A 878 30.39 -14.64 2.70
C ASN A 878 28.98 -15.16 3.03
N ASP A 879 27.93 -14.35 2.88
CA ASP A 879 26.54 -14.76 3.14
C ASP A 879 25.95 -15.67 2.05
N ILE A 880 26.51 -15.64 0.85
CA ILE A 880 26.13 -16.58 -0.22
C ILE A 880 27.03 -17.83 -0.22
N VAL A 881 28.30 -17.72 0.16
CA VAL A 881 29.19 -18.90 0.22
C VAL A 881 28.76 -19.88 1.31
N VAL A 882 28.07 -19.41 2.36
CA VAL A 882 27.50 -20.32 3.37
C VAL A 882 26.39 -21.22 2.83
N GLN A 883 25.85 -20.92 1.64
CA GLN A 883 24.92 -21.80 0.92
C GLN A 883 25.63 -22.75 -0.06
N GLY A 884 26.96 -22.73 -0.09
CA GLY A 884 27.78 -23.47 -1.05
C GLY A 884 28.04 -22.72 -2.37
N ALA A 885 27.53 -21.49 -2.50
CA ALA A 885 27.58 -20.76 -3.77
C ALA A 885 28.93 -20.11 -4.04
N GLU A 886 29.40 -20.22 -5.29
CA GLU A 886 30.46 -19.39 -5.84
C GLU A 886 29.89 -18.00 -6.17
N PRO A 887 30.42 -16.90 -5.59
CA PRO A 887 30.09 -15.55 -6.03
C PRO A 887 30.44 -15.34 -7.51
N LEU A 888 29.48 -14.92 -8.33
CA LEU A 888 29.65 -14.72 -9.78
C LEU A 888 29.89 -13.25 -10.10
N PHE A 889 28.98 -12.38 -9.65
CA PHE A 889 29.10 -10.94 -9.87
C PHE A 889 28.60 -10.14 -8.66
N PHE A 890 28.99 -8.87 -8.65
CA PHE A 890 28.71 -7.89 -7.61
C PHE A 890 28.22 -6.58 -8.24
N LEU A 891 27.26 -5.96 -7.57
CA LEU A 891 26.72 -4.64 -7.88
C LEU A 891 26.75 -3.79 -6.61
N ASP A 892 27.14 -2.51 -6.73
CA ASP A 892 27.14 -1.57 -5.61
C ASP A 892 26.11 -0.46 -5.76
N TYR A 893 25.65 0.08 -4.63
CA TYR A 893 24.84 1.28 -4.55
C TYR A 893 25.53 2.25 -3.60
N PHE A 894 26.06 3.34 -4.16
CA PHE A 894 26.75 4.39 -3.43
C PHE A 894 25.84 5.62 -3.35
N ALA A 895 25.35 5.94 -2.17
CA ALA A 895 24.51 7.11 -1.92
C ALA A 895 25.31 8.16 -1.15
N THR A 896 25.25 9.44 -1.54
CA THR A 896 25.96 10.51 -0.83
C THR A 896 25.22 11.85 -0.85
N GLY A 897 25.46 12.70 0.15
CA GLY A 897 24.92 14.07 0.17
C GLY A 897 25.59 14.99 -0.85
N LYS A 898 26.90 14.81 -1.08
CA LYS A 898 27.66 15.51 -2.12
C LYS A 898 28.81 14.61 -2.61
N LEU A 899 28.88 14.38 -3.90
CA LEU A 899 29.82 13.48 -4.54
C LEU A 899 31.25 14.02 -4.50
N SER A 900 32.10 13.36 -3.72
CA SER A 900 33.56 13.46 -3.79
C SER A 900 34.07 12.37 -4.72
N ILE A 901 34.67 12.75 -5.85
CA ILE A 901 35.22 11.78 -6.81
C ILE A 901 36.33 10.94 -6.16
N SER A 902 37.16 11.56 -5.31
CA SER A 902 38.27 10.87 -4.63
C SER A 902 37.74 9.79 -3.69
N ASP A 903 36.82 10.15 -2.79
CA ASP A 903 36.32 9.21 -1.78
C ASP A 903 35.51 8.08 -2.44
N ALA A 904 34.70 8.41 -3.45
CA ALA A 904 33.95 7.41 -4.21
C ALA A 904 34.88 6.47 -4.99
N ALA A 905 35.93 6.98 -5.64
CA ALA A 905 36.92 6.16 -6.34
C ALA A 905 37.67 5.24 -5.37
N ASP A 906 38.01 5.71 -4.17
CA ASP A 906 38.63 4.90 -3.13
C ASP A 906 37.71 3.76 -2.67
N VAL A 907 36.43 4.05 -2.39
CA VAL A 907 35.44 3.02 -2.04
C VAL A 907 35.32 1.99 -3.16
N VAL A 908 35.18 2.41 -4.42
CA VAL A 908 35.05 1.50 -5.56
C VAL A 908 36.33 0.69 -5.80
N SER A 909 37.51 1.26 -5.53
CA SER A 909 38.78 0.53 -5.54
C SER A 909 38.77 -0.60 -4.49
N GLY A 910 38.24 -0.32 -3.30
CA GLY A 910 37.97 -1.33 -2.27
C GLY A 910 37.01 -2.42 -2.73
N ILE A 911 35.90 -2.06 -3.37
CA ILE A 911 34.92 -3.01 -3.90
C ILE A 911 35.57 -3.90 -4.96
N ALA A 912 36.34 -3.32 -5.88
CA ALA A 912 37.06 -4.06 -6.91
C ALA A 912 38.06 -5.04 -6.28
N GLU A 913 38.79 -4.62 -5.24
CA GLU A 913 39.70 -5.51 -4.49
C GLU A 913 38.94 -6.65 -3.79
N GLY A 914 37.83 -6.35 -3.12
CA GLY A 914 36.96 -7.37 -2.52
C GLY A 914 36.45 -8.38 -3.55
N CYS A 915 36.03 -7.90 -4.73
CA CYS A 915 35.59 -8.73 -5.84
C CYS A 915 36.72 -9.65 -6.34
N ARG A 916 37.96 -9.15 -6.45
CA ARG A 916 39.13 -9.97 -6.80
C ARG A 916 39.42 -11.05 -5.76
N GLN A 917 39.32 -10.73 -4.47
CA GLN A 917 39.50 -11.71 -3.39
C GLN A 917 38.43 -12.81 -3.45
N ALA A 918 37.16 -12.42 -3.65
CA ALA A 918 36.04 -13.34 -3.78
C ALA A 918 36.02 -14.12 -5.10
N GLY A 919 36.68 -13.60 -6.14
CA GLY A 919 36.64 -14.16 -7.49
C GLY A 919 35.33 -13.85 -8.24
N CYS A 920 34.65 -12.74 -7.95
CA CYS A 920 33.47 -12.28 -8.68
C CYS A 920 33.77 -11.04 -9.54
N ALA A 921 32.92 -10.78 -10.55
CA ALA A 921 33.02 -9.59 -11.38
C ALA A 921 32.23 -8.42 -10.79
N LEU A 922 32.82 -7.24 -10.72
CA LEU A 922 32.10 -5.97 -10.51
C LEU A 922 31.46 -5.57 -11.84
N VAL A 923 30.16 -5.82 -12.00
CA VAL A 923 29.45 -5.68 -13.28
C VAL A 923 28.66 -4.39 -13.42
N GLY A 924 28.65 -3.55 -12.38
CA GLY A 924 27.92 -2.30 -12.37
C GLY A 924 27.65 -1.81 -10.95
N GLY A 925 26.98 -0.67 -10.87
CA GLY A 925 26.54 -0.07 -9.64
C GLY A 925 25.86 1.26 -9.94
N GLU A 926 25.23 1.84 -8.93
CA GLU A 926 24.58 3.14 -9.04
C GLU A 926 25.23 4.11 -8.03
N THR A 927 25.61 5.30 -8.51
CA THR A 927 26.11 6.38 -7.65
C THR A 927 25.08 7.51 -7.63
N ALA A 928 24.45 7.73 -6.48
CA ALA A 928 23.39 8.70 -6.29
C ALA A 928 23.81 9.84 -5.37
N GLU A 929 23.78 11.07 -5.90
CA GLU A 929 23.89 12.30 -5.10
C GLU A 929 22.47 12.71 -4.66
N MET A 930 22.23 12.71 -3.34
CA MET A 930 20.92 13.00 -2.73
C MET A 930 21.02 14.12 -1.69
N PRO A 931 21.21 15.38 -2.12
CA PRO A 931 21.26 16.53 -1.23
C PRO A 931 19.96 16.66 -0.41
N GLY A 932 20.10 16.88 0.90
CA GLY A 932 18.97 17.02 1.82
C GLY A 932 18.47 15.70 2.43
N LEU A 933 18.88 14.54 1.90
CA LEU A 933 18.71 13.25 2.56
C LEU A 933 19.95 12.87 3.39
N TYR A 934 21.14 13.09 2.83
CA TYR A 934 22.44 12.89 3.49
C TYR A 934 23.14 14.24 3.71
N ALA A 935 23.88 14.39 4.82
CA ALA A 935 24.66 15.60 5.05
C ALA A 935 25.89 15.65 4.11
N LYS A 936 26.50 16.84 3.96
CA LYS A 936 27.71 17.00 3.15
C LYS A 936 28.82 16.10 3.70
N GLY A 937 29.40 15.27 2.83
CA GLY A 937 30.43 14.29 3.19
C GLY A 937 29.90 12.99 3.79
N ASP A 938 28.58 12.86 4.03
CA ASP A 938 27.97 11.57 4.37
C ASP A 938 27.83 10.73 3.10
N TYR A 939 28.09 9.43 3.24
CA TYR A 939 27.72 8.44 2.25
C TYR A 939 27.28 7.14 2.91
N ASP A 940 26.46 6.38 2.20
CA ASP A 940 25.95 5.06 2.57
C ASP A 940 26.17 4.09 1.42
N LEU A 941 26.40 2.82 1.77
CA LEU A 941 26.77 1.77 0.83
C LEU A 941 25.86 0.56 0.99
N ALA A 942 25.30 0.10 -0.12
CA ALA A 942 24.65 -1.20 -0.21
C ALA A 942 25.30 -2.03 -1.33
N GLY A 943 25.49 -3.31 -1.06
CA GLY A 943 26.13 -4.26 -1.96
C GLY A 943 25.15 -5.36 -2.32
N PHE A 944 25.28 -5.88 -3.53
CA PHE A 944 24.47 -6.98 -4.03
C PHE A 944 25.38 -7.99 -4.71
N SER A 945 25.37 -9.23 -4.22
CA SER A 945 26.11 -10.33 -4.83
C SER A 945 25.16 -11.40 -5.32
N VAL A 946 25.46 -11.94 -6.50
CA VAL A 946 24.82 -13.15 -7.03
C VAL A 946 25.88 -14.21 -7.18
N GLY A 947 25.62 -15.38 -6.61
CA GLY A 947 26.40 -16.59 -6.76
C GLY A 947 25.63 -17.73 -7.41
N ALA A 948 26.32 -18.81 -7.73
CA ALA A 948 25.71 -20.06 -8.19
C ALA A 948 26.28 -21.27 -7.45
N VAL A 949 25.43 -22.26 -7.25
CA VAL A 949 25.76 -23.56 -6.66
C VAL A 949 25.06 -24.65 -7.47
N GLU A 950 25.69 -25.81 -7.63
CA GLU A 950 24.98 -26.97 -8.17
C GLU A 950 23.92 -27.39 -7.16
N ARG A 951 22.69 -27.73 -7.60
CA ARG A 951 21.59 -28.09 -6.70
C ARG A 951 21.95 -29.14 -5.65
N SER A 952 22.74 -30.13 -6.05
CA SER A 952 23.23 -31.22 -5.18
C SER A 952 24.26 -30.77 -4.14
N ALA A 953 24.94 -29.64 -4.35
CA ALA A 953 26.00 -29.13 -3.48
C ALA A 953 25.51 -28.07 -2.48
N ILE A 954 24.20 -27.79 -2.42
CA ILE A 954 23.62 -26.82 -1.50
C ILE A 954 23.86 -27.26 -0.05
N ILE A 955 24.33 -26.31 0.77
CA ILE A 955 24.44 -26.42 2.23
C ILE A 955 23.61 -25.29 2.88
N PRO A 956 23.20 -25.39 4.15
CA PRO A 956 23.42 -26.50 5.08
C PRO A 956 22.64 -27.76 4.69
N ARG A 957 23.28 -28.93 4.82
CA ARG A 957 22.63 -30.25 4.70
C ARG A 957 22.08 -30.65 6.07
N MET A 958 20.92 -30.06 6.40
CA MET A 958 20.32 -30.09 7.74
C MET A 958 20.01 -31.51 8.25
N ASP A 959 19.78 -32.45 7.33
CA ASP A 959 19.57 -33.87 7.58
C ASP A 959 20.85 -34.64 7.90
N GLU A 960 22.01 -34.13 7.50
CA GLU A 960 23.32 -34.72 7.82
C GLU A 960 23.96 -34.13 9.08
N VAL A 961 23.59 -32.90 9.47
CA VAL A 961 24.10 -32.27 10.68
C VAL A 961 23.55 -33.00 11.89
N CYS A 962 24.42 -33.56 12.73
CA CYS A 962 24.01 -34.39 13.86
C CYS A 962 24.89 -34.23 15.09
N ALA A 963 24.43 -34.77 16.23
CA ALA A 963 25.20 -34.78 17.46
C ALA A 963 26.53 -35.55 17.26
N GLY A 964 27.64 -34.94 17.68
CA GLY A 964 28.99 -35.44 17.47
C GLY A 964 29.76 -34.64 16.41
N ASP A 965 29.08 -33.95 15.49
CA ASP A 965 29.74 -33.13 14.48
C ASP A 965 30.63 -32.06 15.11
N VAL A 966 31.77 -31.82 14.47
CA VAL A 966 32.81 -30.89 14.93
C VAL A 966 32.55 -29.52 14.31
N ILE A 967 32.74 -28.48 15.13
CA ILE A 967 32.65 -27.09 14.70
C ILE A 967 34.07 -26.54 14.64
N LEU A 968 34.53 -26.22 13.44
CA LEU A 968 35.78 -25.50 13.20
C LEU A 968 35.47 -24.00 13.08
N GLY A 969 36.29 -23.15 13.68
CA GLY A 969 36.20 -21.69 13.55
C GLY A 969 37.38 -21.15 12.74
N LEU A 970 37.11 -20.35 11.73
CA LEU A 970 38.12 -19.62 10.97
C LEU A 970 38.33 -18.25 11.59
N ALA A 971 39.59 -17.88 11.79
CA ALA A 971 39.93 -16.61 12.42
C ALA A 971 39.38 -15.41 11.62
N SER A 972 38.82 -14.42 12.32
CA SER A 972 38.53 -13.11 11.73
C SER A 972 39.81 -12.25 11.65
N SER A 973 39.78 -11.24 10.79
CA SER A 973 40.84 -10.22 10.69
C SER A 973 40.74 -9.15 11.79
N GLY A 974 39.63 -9.12 12.54
CA GLY A 974 39.30 -8.09 13.52
C GLY A 974 37.79 -7.99 13.72
N VAL A 975 37.31 -6.78 14.00
CA VAL A 975 35.86 -6.53 14.08
C VAL A 975 35.28 -6.49 12.67
N HIS A 976 34.36 -7.40 12.38
CA HIS A 976 33.60 -7.38 11.12
C HIS A 976 32.66 -6.17 11.12
N SER A 977 32.10 -5.77 9.97
CA SER A 977 31.35 -4.52 9.80
C SER A 977 30.22 -4.27 10.82
N ASN A 978 29.61 -5.33 11.36
CA ASN A 978 28.57 -5.23 12.39
C ASN A 978 29.15 -5.00 13.80
N GLY A 979 28.44 -4.19 14.59
CA GLY A 979 28.81 -3.86 15.99
C GLY A 979 29.59 -2.55 16.17
N PHE A 980 29.91 -1.84 15.09
CA PHE A 980 30.70 -0.59 15.15
C PHE A 980 30.04 0.55 15.93
N SER A 981 28.72 0.56 16.07
CA SER A 981 28.01 1.49 16.95
C SER A 981 28.44 1.33 18.42
N LEU A 982 28.68 0.09 18.87
CA LEU A 982 29.14 -0.20 20.21
C LEU A 982 30.64 0.07 20.36
N VAL A 983 31.45 -0.32 19.36
CA VAL A 983 32.90 -0.01 19.31
C VAL A 983 33.14 1.49 19.46
N ARG A 984 32.44 2.30 18.67
CA ARG A 984 32.57 3.76 18.71
C ARG A 984 32.20 4.34 20.06
N LYS A 985 31.07 3.93 20.63
CA LYS A 985 30.64 4.38 21.97
C LYS A 985 31.62 3.97 23.06
N SER A 986 32.24 2.79 22.95
CA SER A 986 33.32 2.37 23.86
C SER A 986 34.56 3.25 23.73
N ALA A 987 34.97 3.61 22.52
CA ALA A 987 36.08 4.53 22.28
C ALA A 987 35.80 5.93 22.84
N GLU A 988 34.62 6.48 22.54
CA GLU A 988 34.13 7.77 23.05
C GLU A 988 34.12 7.78 24.59
N ARG A 989 33.64 6.69 25.22
CA ARG A 989 33.64 6.54 26.69
C ARG A 989 35.05 6.47 27.29
N ALA A 990 35.99 5.83 26.60
CA ALA A 990 37.39 5.77 27.01
C ALA A 990 38.16 7.07 26.73
N GLY A 991 37.55 8.04 26.04
CA GLY A 991 38.21 9.29 25.65
C GLY A 991 39.30 9.10 24.60
N VAL A 992 39.21 8.05 23.77
CA VAL A 992 40.17 7.76 22.70
C VAL A 992 39.55 8.12 21.35
N ALA A 993 40.17 9.05 20.64
CA ALA A 993 39.78 9.44 19.29
C ALA A 993 40.26 8.44 18.23
N MET A 994 39.67 8.46 17.03
CA MET A 994 40.07 7.54 15.95
C MET A 994 41.50 7.82 15.43
N ASP A 995 41.99 9.05 15.59
CA ASP A 995 43.34 9.44 15.16
C ASP A 995 44.41 9.20 16.23
N ASP A 996 44.00 8.84 17.45
CA ASP A 996 44.94 8.50 18.53
C ASP A 996 45.65 7.16 18.24
N PRO A 997 46.88 6.95 18.75
CA PRO A 997 47.54 5.65 18.68
C PRO A 997 46.66 4.52 19.21
N CYS A 998 46.66 3.37 18.53
CA CYS A 998 45.83 2.23 18.93
C CYS A 998 46.15 1.79 20.37
N PRO A 999 45.15 1.74 21.30
CA PRO A 999 45.37 1.53 22.73
C PRO A 999 45.42 0.04 23.14
N PHE A 1000 45.45 -0.88 22.18
CA PHE A 1000 45.53 -2.32 22.44
C PHE A 1000 46.42 -3.05 21.41
N GLY A 1001 46.85 -4.26 21.77
CA GLY A 1001 47.64 -5.14 20.91
C GLY A 1001 49.06 -4.62 20.63
N PRO A 1002 49.74 -5.17 19.61
CA PRO A 1002 51.13 -4.83 19.30
C PRO A 1002 51.36 -3.33 19.03
N ALA A 1003 50.37 -2.64 18.47
CA ALA A 1003 50.44 -1.21 18.22
C ALA A 1003 50.55 -0.39 19.53
N ALA A 1004 49.89 -0.83 20.60
CA ALA A 1004 50.00 -0.18 21.91
C ALA A 1004 51.37 -0.43 22.55
N GLU A 1005 51.93 -1.63 22.37
CA GLU A 1005 53.29 -1.97 22.83
C GLU A 1005 54.34 -1.14 22.07
N GLU A 1006 54.20 -0.99 20.76
CA GLU A 1006 55.05 -0.14 19.93
C GLU A 1006 54.91 1.34 20.31
N ALA A 1007 53.69 1.83 20.59
CA ALA A 1007 53.46 3.18 21.10
C ALA A 1007 54.16 3.40 22.45
N ALA A 1008 54.05 2.43 23.36
CA ALA A 1008 54.67 2.49 24.68
C ALA A 1008 56.20 2.47 24.59
N ALA A 1009 56.77 1.60 23.76
CA ALA A 1009 58.21 1.53 23.50
C ALA A 1009 58.75 2.82 22.86
N ALA A 1010 58.02 3.37 21.88
CA ALA A 1010 58.35 4.66 21.25
C ALA A 1010 58.32 5.81 22.28
N ALA A 1011 57.31 5.84 23.16
CA ALA A 1011 57.20 6.83 24.24
C ALA A 1011 58.29 6.67 25.31
N ALA A 1012 58.77 5.43 25.56
CA ALA A 1012 59.84 5.12 26.49
C ALA A 1012 61.25 5.34 25.92
N GLY A 1013 61.39 5.68 24.63
CA GLY A 1013 62.69 5.87 23.97
C GLY A 1013 63.46 4.57 23.72
N GLU A 1014 62.79 3.42 23.79
CA GLU A 1014 63.36 2.11 23.49
C GLU A 1014 63.30 1.90 21.97
N GLY A 1015 64.40 1.46 21.35
CA GLY A 1015 64.64 1.52 19.90
C GLY A 1015 63.59 0.80 19.03
N VAL A 1016 62.50 1.50 18.72
CA VAL A 1016 61.56 1.12 17.66
C VAL A 1016 62.29 1.30 16.33
N PRO A 1017 62.26 0.32 15.40
CA PRO A 1017 62.85 0.49 14.08
C PRO A 1017 62.34 1.78 13.44
N SER A 1018 63.26 2.69 13.08
CA SER A 1018 62.99 4.08 12.67
C SER A 1018 62.17 4.25 11.37
N ALA A 1019 61.52 3.19 10.89
CA ALA A 1019 60.86 3.14 9.58
C ALA A 1019 59.34 2.89 9.66
N ARG A 1020 58.74 2.54 10.82
CA ARG A 1020 57.32 2.19 10.89
C ARG A 1020 56.54 3.11 11.82
N ARG A 1021 55.56 3.84 11.28
CA ARG A 1021 54.58 4.64 12.03
C ARG A 1021 53.66 3.70 12.81
N VAL A 1022 53.41 4.00 14.09
CA VAL A 1022 52.43 3.29 14.92
C VAL A 1022 51.02 3.58 14.38
N PRO A 1023 50.18 2.55 14.14
CA PRO A 1023 48.87 2.76 13.57
C PRO A 1023 47.88 3.39 14.57
N SER A 1024 46.96 4.22 14.05
CA SER A 1024 45.89 4.80 14.85
C SER A 1024 44.80 3.78 15.20
N LEU A 1025 43.94 4.10 16.17
CA LEU A 1025 42.76 3.30 16.49
C LEU A 1025 41.87 3.10 15.25
N GLY A 1026 41.63 4.18 14.49
CA GLY A 1026 40.86 4.15 13.25
C GLY A 1026 41.47 3.22 12.21
N GLU A 1027 42.78 3.27 12.00
CA GLU A 1027 43.49 2.39 11.06
C GLU A 1027 43.34 0.90 11.42
N VAL A 1028 43.47 0.55 12.71
CA VAL A 1028 43.31 -0.84 13.18
C VAL A 1028 41.86 -1.29 13.07
N LEU A 1029 40.90 -0.46 13.48
CA LEU A 1029 39.46 -0.78 13.40
C LEU A 1029 38.97 -0.89 11.95
N LEU A 1030 39.59 -0.17 11.01
CA LEU A 1030 39.27 -0.25 9.58
C LEU A 1030 39.94 -1.41 8.86
N THR A 1031 40.59 -2.33 9.58
CA THR A 1031 40.99 -3.62 9.01
C THR A 1031 39.77 -4.27 8.34
N PRO A 1032 39.83 -4.61 7.04
CA PRO A 1032 38.68 -5.15 6.31
C PRO A 1032 38.18 -6.47 6.89
N THR A 1033 36.87 -6.69 6.84
CA THR A 1033 36.22 -7.98 7.07
C THR A 1033 36.82 -9.02 6.14
N ARG A 1034 37.19 -10.19 6.69
CA ARG A 1034 37.85 -11.24 5.93
C ARG A 1034 36.89 -11.90 4.94
N ILE A 1035 37.34 -12.11 3.71
CA ILE A 1035 36.61 -12.85 2.66
C ILE A 1035 37.11 -14.30 2.64
N TYR A 1036 36.22 -15.26 2.90
CA TYR A 1036 36.57 -16.69 3.04
C TYR A 1036 36.32 -17.51 1.77
N VAL A 1037 35.82 -16.87 0.71
CA VAL A 1037 35.34 -17.56 -0.50
C VAL A 1037 36.44 -18.41 -1.13
N ARG A 1038 37.62 -17.84 -1.36
CA ARG A 1038 38.71 -18.53 -2.08
C ARG A 1038 39.23 -19.77 -1.34
N SER A 1039 39.25 -19.75 -0.01
CA SER A 1039 39.70 -20.89 0.80
C SER A 1039 38.62 -21.99 0.91
N LEU A 1040 37.34 -21.61 1.00
CA LEU A 1040 36.22 -22.57 1.13
C LEU A 1040 35.78 -23.20 -0.19
N LEU A 1041 35.81 -22.44 -1.29
CA LEU A 1041 35.20 -22.85 -2.55
C LEU A 1041 35.73 -24.18 -3.13
N PRO A 1042 37.05 -24.49 -3.05
CA PRO A 1042 37.56 -25.78 -3.52
C PRO A 1042 36.93 -27.00 -2.82
N LEU A 1043 36.63 -26.89 -1.51
CA LEU A 1043 35.96 -27.95 -0.76
C LEU A 1043 34.48 -28.05 -1.13
N LEU A 1044 33.82 -26.89 -1.30
CA LEU A 1044 32.40 -26.77 -1.66
C LEU A 1044 32.11 -27.20 -3.11
N ARG A 1045 33.10 -27.12 -4.01
CA ARG A 1045 32.97 -27.50 -5.43
C ARG A 1045 33.69 -28.80 -5.80
N SER A 1046 34.17 -29.55 -4.81
CA SER A 1046 34.75 -30.87 -5.03
C SER A 1046 33.76 -31.80 -5.75
N GLU A 1047 34.26 -32.82 -6.45
CA GLU A 1047 33.38 -33.80 -7.12
C GLU A 1047 32.43 -34.47 -6.13
N ALA A 1048 32.91 -34.77 -4.92
CA ALA A 1048 32.09 -35.29 -3.83
C ALA A 1048 30.96 -34.32 -3.45
N ALA A 1049 31.25 -33.01 -3.31
CA ALA A 1049 30.22 -32.01 -3.03
C ALA A 1049 29.19 -31.91 -4.15
N ARG A 1050 29.61 -31.93 -5.42
CA ARG A 1050 28.70 -31.96 -6.58
C ARG A 1050 27.87 -33.25 -6.67
N ALA A 1051 28.33 -34.34 -6.07
CA ALA A 1051 27.56 -35.58 -5.94
C ALA A 1051 26.67 -35.60 -4.67
N GLY A 1052 26.60 -34.51 -3.90
CA GLY A 1052 25.82 -34.43 -2.66
C GLY A 1052 26.50 -35.04 -1.43
N ALA A 1053 27.79 -35.36 -1.50
CA ALA A 1053 28.56 -36.01 -0.44
C ALA A 1053 29.79 -35.17 -0.01
N GLY A 1054 29.66 -33.84 0.02
CA GLY A 1054 30.75 -32.93 0.34
C GLY A 1054 31.22 -33.04 1.81
N ALA A 1055 32.50 -32.77 2.09
CA ALA A 1055 33.02 -32.88 3.46
C ALA A 1055 32.46 -31.85 4.46
N ILE A 1056 32.04 -30.68 3.96
CA ILE A 1056 31.40 -29.62 4.74
C ILE A 1056 29.89 -29.83 4.72
N LYS A 1057 29.27 -29.88 5.90
CA LYS A 1057 27.83 -30.06 6.07
C LYS A 1057 27.10 -28.72 6.18
N ALA A 1058 27.71 -27.75 6.86
CA ALA A 1058 27.15 -26.42 7.07
C ALA A 1058 28.23 -25.36 7.30
N LEU A 1059 27.90 -24.11 7.02
CA LEU A 1059 28.74 -22.93 7.23
C LEU A 1059 27.92 -21.81 7.90
N ALA A 1060 28.52 -21.04 8.77
CA ALA A 1060 27.90 -19.82 9.31
C ALA A 1060 28.90 -18.66 9.29
N HIS A 1061 28.56 -17.59 8.56
CA HIS A 1061 29.30 -16.34 8.58
C HIS A 1061 28.98 -15.62 9.89
N ILE A 1062 30.01 -15.29 10.66
CA ILE A 1062 29.85 -14.71 11.99
C ILE A 1062 30.00 -13.19 11.89
N THR A 1063 28.88 -12.49 11.92
CA THR A 1063 28.81 -11.02 11.82
C THR A 1063 27.89 -10.45 12.90
N GLY A 1064 26.74 -9.88 12.51
CA GLY A 1064 25.72 -9.40 13.45
C GLY A 1064 25.00 -10.59 14.06
N GLY A 1065 24.70 -10.53 15.36
CA GLY A 1065 24.19 -11.68 16.11
C GLY A 1065 25.29 -12.64 16.60
N GLY A 1066 26.55 -12.41 16.18
CA GLY A 1066 27.74 -13.11 16.66
C GLY A 1066 27.63 -14.63 16.59
N LEU A 1067 28.34 -15.35 17.47
CA LEU A 1067 28.29 -16.81 17.51
C LEU A 1067 26.93 -17.32 17.99
N LEU A 1068 26.22 -16.55 18.82
CA LEU A 1068 24.98 -16.98 19.48
C LEU A 1068 23.78 -17.04 18.53
N GLU A 1069 23.71 -16.18 17.52
CA GLU A 1069 22.57 -16.13 16.60
C GLU A 1069 22.87 -16.67 15.19
N ASN A 1070 24.13 -16.66 14.74
CA ASN A 1070 24.46 -17.13 13.38
C ASN A 1070 24.56 -18.65 13.29
N LEU A 1071 25.17 -19.31 14.29
CA LEU A 1071 25.36 -20.76 14.27
C LEU A 1071 24.04 -21.56 14.36
N PRO A 1072 23.02 -21.16 15.15
CA PRO A 1072 21.72 -21.84 15.15
C PRO A 1072 21.02 -21.91 13.80
N ARG A 1073 21.29 -20.96 12.88
CA ARG A 1073 20.65 -20.90 11.56
C ARG A 1073 20.99 -22.09 10.67
N VAL A 1074 22.07 -22.82 11.00
CA VAL A 1074 22.59 -23.94 10.20
C VAL A 1074 22.64 -25.25 10.97
N MET A 1075 21.80 -25.36 12.01
CA MET A 1075 21.72 -26.51 12.90
C MET A 1075 20.28 -27.04 12.99
N PRO A 1076 20.07 -28.36 13.10
CA PRO A 1076 18.74 -28.93 13.22
C PRO A 1076 18.12 -28.66 14.60
N ARG A 1077 16.79 -28.65 14.69
CA ARG A 1077 16.08 -28.56 15.97
C ARG A 1077 16.52 -29.69 16.92
N GLY A 1078 16.54 -29.40 18.22
CA GLY A 1078 16.98 -30.33 19.26
C GLY A 1078 18.49 -30.41 19.41
N SER A 1079 19.25 -29.54 18.73
CA SER A 1079 20.71 -29.51 18.82
C SER A 1079 21.25 -28.34 19.63
N VAL A 1080 22.43 -28.54 20.21
CA VAL A 1080 23.15 -27.54 21.02
C VAL A 1080 24.59 -27.51 20.54
N ALA A 1081 25.06 -26.36 20.07
CA ALA A 1081 26.47 -26.13 19.79
C ALA A 1081 27.16 -25.78 21.11
N ARG A 1082 28.06 -26.65 21.56
CA ARG A 1082 28.87 -26.40 22.75
C ARG A 1082 30.25 -25.98 22.30
N LEU A 1083 30.56 -24.71 22.56
CA LEU A 1083 31.81 -24.06 22.21
C LEU A 1083 32.66 -23.86 23.47
N ASP A 1084 33.97 -23.91 23.31
CA ASP A 1084 34.95 -23.68 24.37
C ASP A 1084 35.78 -22.44 24.02
N ALA A 1085 35.60 -21.33 24.74
CA ALA A 1085 36.29 -20.08 24.50
C ALA A 1085 37.80 -20.15 24.72
N SER A 1086 38.30 -21.18 25.44
CA SER A 1086 39.74 -21.42 25.57
C SER A 1086 40.36 -22.06 24.33
N ALA A 1087 39.54 -22.57 23.41
CA ALA A 1087 39.99 -23.25 22.19
C ALA A 1087 40.37 -22.30 21.04
N TRP A 1088 40.14 -20.99 21.18
CA TRP A 1088 40.64 -19.98 20.26
C TRP A 1088 41.11 -18.72 21.00
N THR A 1089 41.94 -17.93 20.32
CA THR A 1089 42.41 -16.67 20.87
C THR A 1089 41.40 -15.57 20.56
N VAL A 1090 40.75 -15.00 21.58
CA VAL A 1090 39.91 -13.81 21.43
C VAL A 1090 40.81 -12.59 21.21
N PRO A 1091 40.70 -11.87 20.06
CA PRO A 1091 41.55 -10.73 19.77
C PRO A 1091 41.45 -9.59 20.79
N GLU A 1092 42.57 -8.89 21.02
CA GLU A 1092 42.68 -7.79 22.00
C GLU A 1092 41.66 -6.66 21.80
N VAL A 1093 41.22 -6.42 20.55
CA VAL A 1093 40.19 -5.42 20.26
C VAL A 1093 38.89 -5.69 21.03
N PHE A 1094 38.47 -6.96 21.16
CA PHE A 1094 37.21 -7.28 21.86
C PHE A 1094 37.36 -7.14 23.38
N LYS A 1095 38.51 -7.53 23.92
CA LYS A 1095 38.84 -7.33 25.33
C LYS A 1095 38.90 -5.85 25.67
N TRP A 1096 39.52 -5.05 24.81
CA TRP A 1096 39.55 -3.60 24.95
C TRP A 1096 38.16 -2.97 24.83
N VAL A 1097 37.35 -3.32 23.82
CA VAL A 1097 35.98 -2.79 23.66
C VAL A 1097 35.14 -3.08 24.91
N ARG A 1098 35.27 -4.27 25.50
CA ARG A 1098 34.59 -4.62 26.76
C ARG A 1098 35.04 -3.73 27.92
N ARG A 1099 36.35 -3.57 28.12
CA ARG A 1099 36.92 -2.71 29.18
C ARG A 1099 36.53 -1.24 28.99
N ALA A 1100 36.77 -0.69 27.80
CA ALA A 1100 36.44 0.67 27.40
C ALA A 1100 34.93 0.97 27.49
N GLY A 1101 34.10 -0.02 27.17
CA GLY A 1101 32.64 0.05 27.31
C GLY A 1101 32.12 0.00 28.74
N GLY A 1102 32.99 -0.17 29.75
CA GLY A 1102 32.63 -0.25 31.16
C GLY A 1102 32.25 -1.66 31.64
N GLY A 1103 32.87 -2.69 31.08
CA GLY A 1103 32.65 -4.08 31.46
C GLY A 1103 31.40 -4.70 30.81
N ILE A 1104 31.27 -4.56 29.49
CA ILE A 1104 30.13 -5.11 28.72
C ILE A 1104 29.96 -6.61 29.02
N ASP A 1105 28.70 -7.05 29.20
CA ASP A 1105 28.37 -8.44 29.51
C ASP A 1105 28.94 -9.41 28.45
N PRO A 1106 29.59 -10.52 28.85
CA PRO A 1106 30.15 -11.50 27.90
C PRO A 1106 29.13 -12.04 26.89
N THR A 1107 27.87 -12.23 27.30
CA THR A 1107 26.81 -12.70 26.40
C THR A 1107 26.48 -11.65 25.35
N GLU A 1108 26.41 -10.37 25.75
CA GLU A 1108 26.22 -9.25 24.82
C GLU A 1108 27.40 -9.13 23.84
N MET A 1109 28.63 -9.35 24.33
CA MET A 1109 29.83 -9.39 23.48
C MET A 1109 29.72 -10.53 22.43
N ALA A 1110 29.32 -11.74 22.83
CA ALA A 1110 29.16 -12.89 21.93
C ALA A 1110 27.95 -12.81 21.01
N ARG A 1111 26.94 -12.00 21.36
CA ARG A 1111 25.79 -11.69 20.52
C ARG A 1111 26.10 -10.56 19.52
N THR A 1112 26.98 -9.64 19.87
CA THR A 1112 27.27 -8.48 19.03
C THR A 1112 28.41 -8.75 18.06
N PHE A 1113 29.44 -9.46 18.51
CA PHE A 1113 30.72 -9.55 17.81
C PHE A 1113 31.08 -10.99 17.41
N ASN A 1114 32.01 -11.07 16.46
CA ASN A 1114 32.59 -12.34 16.00
C ASN A 1114 33.61 -12.97 16.99
N LEU A 1115 34.10 -12.18 17.96
CA LEU A 1115 35.02 -12.62 19.01
C LEU A 1115 36.28 -13.36 18.51
N GLY A 1116 36.72 -13.07 17.28
CA GLY A 1116 37.88 -13.71 16.66
C GLY A 1116 37.54 -14.84 15.70
N ILE A 1117 36.28 -15.26 15.60
CA ILE A 1117 35.82 -16.30 14.68
C ILE A 1117 34.95 -15.66 13.62
N GLY A 1118 35.43 -15.53 12.38
CA GLY A 1118 34.66 -14.91 11.30
C GLY A 1118 33.79 -15.90 10.50
N MET A 1119 34.11 -17.19 10.52
CA MET A 1119 33.32 -18.23 9.86
C MET A 1119 33.34 -19.51 10.70
N ALA A 1120 32.19 -20.15 10.90
CA ALA A 1120 32.09 -21.47 11.51
C ALA A 1120 31.81 -22.54 10.45
N VAL A 1121 32.50 -23.67 10.53
CA VAL A 1121 32.42 -24.79 9.59
C VAL A 1121 32.03 -26.05 10.35
N VAL A 1122 30.88 -26.64 10.00
CA VAL A 1122 30.37 -27.88 10.61
C VAL A 1122 30.73 -29.05 9.70
N VAL A 1123 31.42 -30.03 10.29
CA VAL A 1123 31.96 -31.22 9.61
C VAL A 1123 31.78 -32.45 10.48
N SER A 1124 31.78 -33.63 9.86
CA SER A 1124 31.82 -34.87 10.62
C SER A 1124 33.16 -35.04 11.35
N PRO A 1125 33.22 -35.82 12.45
CA PRO A 1125 34.46 -36.08 13.17
C PRO A 1125 35.58 -36.64 12.30
N GLU A 1126 35.24 -37.48 11.31
CA GLU A 1126 36.17 -38.15 10.41
C GLU A 1126 36.80 -37.15 9.41
N ASN A 1127 36.01 -36.17 8.97
CA ASN A 1127 36.44 -35.15 8.02
C ASN A 1127 37.12 -33.94 8.70
N ALA A 1128 36.99 -33.79 10.02
CA ALA A 1128 37.44 -32.60 10.73
C ALA A 1128 38.93 -32.30 10.55
N ALA A 1129 39.81 -33.31 10.64
CA ALA A 1129 41.25 -33.12 10.46
C ALA A 1129 41.59 -32.74 9.01
N MET A 1130 41.05 -33.47 8.04
CA MET A 1130 41.28 -33.21 6.62
C MET A 1130 40.82 -31.79 6.23
N VAL A 1131 39.62 -31.38 6.63
CA VAL A 1131 39.10 -30.03 6.32
C VAL A 1131 39.94 -28.96 7.01
N ALA A 1132 40.34 -29.16 8.27
CA ALA A 1132 41.18 -28.20 8.97
C ALA A 1132 42.55 -28.04 8.31
N ASP A 1133 43.18 -29.13 7.89
CA ASP A 1133 44.51 -29.11 7.27
C ASP A 1133 44.48 -28.53 5.85
N ASP A 1134 43.43 -28.80 5.06
CA ASP A 1134 43.24 -28.17 3.75
C ASP A 1134 43.05 -26.64 3.89
N LEU A 1135 42.22 -26.19 4.84
CA LEU A 1135 42.01 -24.75 5.09
C LEU A 1135 43.28 -24.07 5.60
N ARG A 1136 44.07 -24.71 6.47
CA ARG A 1136 45.40 -24.21 6.88
C ARG A 1136 46.37 -24.12 5.71
N GLY A 1137 46.38 -25.14 4.84
CA GLY A 1137 47.18 -25.14 3.62
C GLY A 1137 46.83 -24.00 2.66
N ARG A 1138 45.60 -23.46 2.77
CA ARG A 1138 45.11 -22.30 2.01
C ARG A 1138 45.29 -20.96 2.74
N GLY A 1139 46.00 -20.95 3.88
CA GLY A 1139 46.33 -19.75 4.63
C GLY A 1139 45.27 -19.30 5.63
N GLU A 1140 44.33 -20.17 6.02
CA GLU A 1140 43.41 -19.90 7.12
C GLU A 1140 44.00 -20.31 8.47
N THR A 1141 43.73 -19.51 9.50
CA THR A 1141 43.91 -19.93 10.89
C THR A 1141 42.65 -20.65 11.36
N VAL A 1142 42.78 -21.95 11.65
CA VAL A 1142 41.65 -22.84 11.96
C VAL A 1142 41.71 -23.33 13.41
N PHE A 1143 40.66 -23.02 14.16
CA PHE A 1143 40.43 -23.47 15.53
C PHE A 1143 39.38 -24.58 15.55
N ARG A 1144 39.52 -25.54 16.46
CA ARG A 1144 38.43 -26.48 16.77
C ARG A 1144 37.66 -25.92 17.95
N ILE A 1145 36.61 -25.16 17.67
CA ILE A 1145 35.95 -24.32 18.69
C ILE A 1145 34.87 -25.08 19.47
N GLY A 1146 34.39 -26.22 18.98
CA GLY A 1146 33.34 -26.96 19.68
C GLY A 1146 32.78 -28.15 18.93
N ARG A 1147 31.60 -28.60 19.36
CA ARG A 1147 30.85 -29.70 18.76
C ARG A 1147 29.34 -29.48 18.87
N ILE A 1148 28.59 -30.14 17.98
CA ILE A 1148 27.14 -30.26 18.08
C ILE A 1148 26.79 -31.39 19.05
N SER A 1149 25.83 -31.16 19.93
CA SER A 1149 25.31 -32.11 20.92
C SER A 1149 23.79 -32.13 20.88
N ALA A 1150 23.17 -33.19 21.39
CA ALA A 1150 21.72 -33.22 21.57
C ALA A 1150 21.31 -32.32 22.76
N ALA A 1151 20.12 -31.73 22.69
CA ALA A 1151 19.55 -30.98 23.81
C ALA A 1151 19.26 -31.90 25.01
N ASP A 1152 19.63 -31.47 26.22
CA ASP A 1152 19.34 -32.20 27.45
C ASP A 1152 17.82 -32.26 27.71
N ALA A 1153 17.25 -33.47 27.69
CA ALA A 1153 15.82 -33.70 27.93
C ALA A 1153 15.34 -33.20 29.30
N ALA A 1154 16.23 -33.15 30.31
CA ALA A 1154 15.91 -32.70 31.67
C ALA A 1154 15.80 -31.16 31.79
N ALA A 1155 16.38 -30.39 30.89
CA ALA A 1155 16.31 -28.92 30.89
C ALA A 1155 15.08 -28.38 30.13
N TYR A 1156 14.24 -29.27 29.57
CA TYR A 1156 13.12 -28.96 28.67
C TYR A 1156 11.74 -29.36 29.19
N ALA A 1157 11.59 -29.62 30.50
CA ALA A 1157 10.30 -29.96 31.10
C ALA A 1157 9.41 -28.71 31.32
N GLY A 1158 8.88 -28.17 30.22
CA GLY A 1158 7.74 -27.26 30.22
C GLY A 1158 6.40 -28.01 30.08
N PRO A 1159 5.24 -27.39 30.39
CA PRO A 1159 3.97 -28.09 30.64
C PRO A 1159 3.28 -28.72 29.42
N HIS A 1160 3.79 -28.52 28.21
CA HIS A 1160 3.20 -29.03 26.97
C HIS A 1160 4.28 -29.70 26.13
N GLY A 1161 4.49 -30.99 26.36
CA GLY A 1161 5.47 -31.78 25.63
C GLY A 1161 5.14 -31.93 24.14
N THR A 1162 6.20 -32.04 23.34
CA THR A 1162 6.29 -32.48 21.92
C THR A 1162 6.53 -31.44 20.79
N ALA A 1163 7.15 -30.29 21.08
CA ALA A 1163 7.91 -29.55 20.05
C ALA A 1163 9.42 -29.70 20.31
N ALA A 1164 10.20 -30.07 19.29
CA ALA A 1164 11.66 -30.15 19.40
C ALA A 1164 12.25 -28.75 19.67
N ALA A 1165 13.11 -28.66 20.69
CA ALA A 1165 13.81 -27.45 21.11
C ALA A 1165 14.43 -26.68 19.93
N GLU A 1166 14.33 -25.34 19.89
CA GLU A 1166 15.12 -24.55 18.93
C GLU A 1166 16.63 -24.75 19.17
N PRO A 1167 17.47 -24.75 18.11
CA PRO A 1167 18.91 -24.88 18.27
C PRO A 1167 19.47 -23.73 19.10
N ARG A 1168 20.46 -24.02 19.96
CA ARG A 1168 21.11 -22.99 20.78
C ARG A 1168 22.62 -23.17 20.85
N VAL A 1169 23.31 -22.10 21.23
CA VAL A 1169 24.76 -22.08 21.44
C VAL A 1169 25.06 -21.90 22.92
N VAL A 1170 26.02 -22.66 23.43
CA VAL A 1170 26.60 -22.50 24.77
C VAL A 1170 28.09 -22.28 24.59
N ILE A 1171 28.64 -21.23 25.18
CA ILE A 1171 30.07 -20.93 25.13
C ILE A 1171 30.63 -21.01 26.54
N GLU A 1172 31.45 -22.02 26.80
CA GLU A 1172 32.10 -22.25 28.08
C GLU A 1172 33.38 -21.39 28.18
N GLY A 1173 33.67 -20.84 29.36
CA GLY A 1173 34.89 -20.06 29.63
C GLY A 1173 34.94 -18.67 28.97
N LEU A 1174 33.81 -18.15 28.47
CA LEU A 1174 33.79 -16.91 27.68
C LEU A 1174 34.16 -15.67 28.50
N ALA A 1175 33.69 -15.58 29.75
CA ALA A 1175 33.99 -14.45 30.61
C ALA A 1175 35.49 -14.38 30.91
N GLU A 1176 36.08 -15.54 31.25
CA GLU A 1176 37.49 -15.72 31.52
C GLU A 1176 38.35 -15.37 30.30
N ALA A 1177 37.95 -15.82 29.10
CA ALA A 1177 38.67 -15.51 27.86
C ALA A 1177 38.63 -14.02 27.49
N LEU A 1178 37.56 -13.31 27.86
CA LEU A 1178 37.42 -11.86 27.65
C LEU A 1178 38.07 -11.01 28.76
N ASP A 1179 38.30 -11.58 29.95
CA ASP A 1179 38.97 -10.90 31.07
C ASP A 1179 40.49 -11.12 31.09
N ALA A 1180 40.96 -12.24 30.56
CA ALA A 1180 42.39 -12.53 30.32
C ALA A 1180 42.98 -11.57 29.28
#